data_AF-A0A669BEI4-F1
#
_entry.id   AF-A0A669BEI4-F1
#
_cell.length_a   1.000
_cell.length_b   1.000
_cell.length_c   1.000
_cell.angle_alpha   90.00
_cell.angle_beta   90.00
_cell.angle_gamma   90.00
#
_symmetry.space_group_name_H-M   'P 1'
#
loop_
_entity.id
_entity.type
_entity.pdbx_description
1 polymer ?
#
loop_
_entity_poly.entity_id
_entity_poly.type
_entity_poly.pdbx_seq_one_letter_code
_entity_poly.pdbx_strand_id
1 'polypeptide(L)'
;MSPVKALTMKDYENQITALKKENFNLKLRIYFMEERMQQKCDDSTEDIFRTNIELKVELESMKRELAEKQELLVSASKALESLAGRESGEPQRVKEQAQREMDALRDAFSKRIADLEQCLRTAEEEVEKMAAIAEQEKLKNINMEKQLQALGPPSTLTTGPVLSPVQDLQQALQEKDNIIEQLKITLKNQDAVIHQRNSRDQQTDAPSADTVKQLSALIADKDQELKVRSLHVHKDKSDVNQLESINKLLTEELNLVKSTSESLAKTLEDSQNQNKTLSVKLEEKENELNSEKKNALKRDKTIQGLTQVLREKEKEIAELCHEIEDRDDALAKARDAAHKAQLQKYQGAEEHQNLLMEKQTELAQLQGEHHTKVLEAQKLQRALDRKEQELADLQQAKDQLEVELEDLQQQKKKGDKALNDLNNQLKKLSGEIGERESALEQQYQELLDQTKTKLQAHEVTIQRLTSTLADKEQQLQEYMNMVRDFEQSKSPGGNDSILSKLRQRLKEKEKALEQALDEKFAAIEEKDNEIHHLQLLLREKERDLERLNNLLSHNEETINNFDSLIKEKDAELQHLASTLKNLQRAKQDVEDNLNRSLREKDSIISQLQLSLEGKTKDMEQMAESLLNQSQSHARDLAEQMGQRLKVTEAMLAEAVKARERLVADNESAVESLFATISSKDQLLKESAEHYNRMLSERAQEIQELKKQLSDRQQELATAEKQSSSTAQESYLETAQLKALLAEKDSLINKLLQRGQERDQFLAEMRQKAEPDQVLELRQTIQIMQEKLEREAELSRRNSEDNQENNPLSKKTVVVLKKELAQKTEALNKALKRENELKISLAELQSALSELEGHSEGQAANIESLTATLKTKDEIISVLQQHLNQRGHTRPDHTQDHVIVCGMESSLPVLPQRESTIIGGDSQQEVKMMSLQHEHDALNRALRAEQQLYSSLVKTVKEQDSAQRLHALQLELTAVQLLRQQLEESIKTNEELRGDLEREIQRAKLREGMDLIDPKELESMRHQLEDAQRWNASLQARLGAIQNRGGGVGGANDGGDSLSFIGDQTSYMSICVGEGLDDSLSHLSAHELKQKVFYILLLFVSFLYSVTLKLISVLHVSLYQR
;
A
#
# COMPACT_ATOMS: atom_id res chain seq x y z
N MET A 1 53.23 -24.40 -73.97
CA MET A 1 52.34 -24.36 -75.15
C MET A 1 52.52 -25.66 -75.94
N SER A 2 51.54 -26.56 -75.91
CA SER A 2 51.48 -27.79 -76.73
C SER A 2 50.26 -27.69 -77.65
N PRO A 3 50.32 -28.11 -78.93
CA PRO A 3 49.31 -27.75 -79.91
C PRO A 3 48.03 -28.61 -79.80
N VAL A 4 46.89 -27.94 -79.91
CA VAL A 4 45.53 -28.49 -79.83
C VAL A 4 45.29 -29.49 -80.97
N LYS A 5 44.98 -30.74 -80.63
CA LYS A 5 44.48 -31.75 -81.57
C LYS A 5 43.08 -31.36 -82.03
N ALA A 6 42.86 -31.33 -83.35
CA ALA A 6 41.52 -31.13 -83.91
C ALA A 6 40.59 -32.31 -83.54
N LEU A 7 39.47 -32.00 -82.90
CA LEU A 7 38.43 -32.96 -82.50
C LEU A 7 37.69 -33.48 -83.74
N THR A 8 37.39 -34.77 -83.77
CA THR A 8 36.67 -35.39 -84.88
C THR A 8 35.16 -35.17 -84.75
N MET A 9 34.40 -35.27 -85.85
CA MET A 9 32.94 -35.06 -85.85
C MET A 9 32.21 -35.93 -84.81
N LYS A 10 32.72 -37.16 -84.60
CA LYS A 10 32.21 -38.10 -83.58
C LYS A 10 32.44 -37.61 -82.15
N ASP A 11 33.52 -36.87 -81.90
CA ASP A 11 33.80 -36.27 -80.59
C ASP A 11 32.80 -35.13 -80.30
N TYR A 12 32.40 -34.37 -81.33
CA TYR A 12 31.34 -33.36 -81.20
C TYR A 12 29.97 -33.99 -80.92
N GLU A 13 29.62 -35.09 -81.60
CA GLU A 13 28.36 -35.82 -81.32
C GLU A 13 28.31 -36.40 -79.90
N ASN A 14 29.44 -36.96 -79.43
CA ASN A 14 29.57 -37.45 -78.07
C ASN A 14 29.47 -36.32 -77.05
N GLN A 15 30.10 -35.17 -77.32
CA GLN A 15 30.02 -33.99 -76.47
C GLN A 15 28.59 -33.45 -76.40
N ILE A 16 27.87 -33.39 -77.53
CA ILE A 16 26.45 -33.00 -77.57
C ILE A 16 25.59 -33.97 -76.77
N THR A 17 25.85 -35.27 -76.85
CA THR A 17 25.08 -36.28 -76.11
C THR A 17 25.35 -36.20 -74.61
N ALA A 18 26.61 -35.97 -74.21
CA ALA A 18 26.99 -35.72 -72.82
C ALA A 18 26.31 -34.46 -72.29
N LEU A 19 26.37 -33.36 -73.05
CA LEU A 19 25.70 -32.11 -72.71
C LEU A 19 24.18 -32.27 -72.60
N LYS A 20 23.54 -33.06 -73.48
CA LYS A 20 22.10 -33.34 -73.37
C LYS A 20 21.75 -34.14 -72.12
N LYS A 21 22.58 -35.11 -71.74
CA LYS A 21 22.40 -35.86 -70.48
C LYS A 21 22.60 -34.97 -69.26
N GLU A 22 23.61 -34.12 -69.28
CA GLU A 22 23.87 -33.16 -68.21
C GLU A 22 22.72 -32.14 -68.10
N ASN A 23 22.22 -31.63 -69.23
CA ASN A 23 21.08 -30.72 -69.27
C ASN A 23 19.80 -31.37 -68.73
N PHE A 24 19.53 -32.63 -69.07
CA PHE A 24 18.41 -33.38 -68.53
C PHE A 24 18.53 -33.58 -67.01
N ASN A 25 19.74 -33.90 -66.52
CA ASN A 25 20.00 -34.07 -65.08
C ASN A 25 19.85 -32.73 -64.33
N LEU A 26 20.33 -31.64 -64.91
CA LEU A 26 20.12 -30.28 -64.41
C LEU A 26 18.63 -29.94 -64.34
N LYS A 27 17.85 -30.30 -65.37
CA LYS A 27 16.40 -30.05 -65.40
C LYS A 27 15.66 -30.80 -64.29
N LEU A 28 16.02 -32.06 -64.05
CA LEU A 28 15.49 -32.84 -62.92
C LEU A 28 15.85 -32.23 -61.57
N ARG A 29 17.10 -31.77 -61.41
CA ARG A 29 17.55 -31.13 -60.17
C ARG A 29 16.86 -29.80 -59.92
N ILE A 30 16.64 -29.00 -60.96
CA ILE A 30 15.86 -27.76 -60.89
C ILE A 30 14.42 -28.08 -60.50
N TYR A 31 13.77 -29.06 -61.14
CA TYR A 31 12.41 -29.48 -60.81
C TYR A 31 12.26 -29.86 -59.32
N PHE A 32 13.13 -30.73 -58.79
CA PHE A 32 13.06 -31.11 -57.37
C PHE A 32 13.50 -30.01 -56.39
N MET A 33 14.26 -29.01 -56.86
CA MET A 33 14.56 -27.83 -56.07
C MET A 33 13.36 -26.87 -56.03
N GLU A 34 12.71 -26.64 -57.17
CA GLU A 34 11.48 -25.84 -57.27
C GLU A 34 10.35 -26.47 -56.46
N GLU A 35 10.15 -27.78 -56.54
CA GLU A 35 9.13 -28.51 -55.76
C GLU A 35 9.36 -28.38 -54.24
N ARG A 36 10.61 -28.48 -53.78
CA ARG A 36 10.95 -28.24 -52.36
C ARG A 36 10.86 -26.77 -51.95
N MET A 37 11.14 -25.84 -52.85
CA MET A 37 11.01 -24.42 -52.54
C MET A 37 9.54 -24.00 -52.47
N GLN A 38 8.70 -24.55 -53.33
CA GLN A 38 7.26 -24.30 -53.32
C GLN A 38 6.61 -24.82 -52.03
N GLN A 39 6.92 -26.07 -51.62
CA GLN A 39 6.43 -26.62 -50.34
C GLN A 39 6.87 -25.79 -49.13
N LYS A 40 8.15 -25.37 -49.07
CA LYS A 40 8.65 -24.54 -47.94
C LYS A 40 8.05 -23.14 -47.88
N CYS A 41 7.67 -22.55 -49.02
CA CYS A 41 7.04 -21.23 -49.05
C CYS A 41 5.57 -21.28 -48.61
N ASP A 42 4.82 -22.30 -49.02
CA ASP A 42 3.42 -22.47 -48.63
C ASP A 42 3.29 -22.80 -47.13
N ASP A 43 4.15 -23.69 -46.60
CA ASP A 43 4.22 -24.00 -45.16
C ASP A 43 4.56 -22.75 -44.32
N SER A 44 5.51 -21.93 -44.78
CA SER A 44 5.89 -20.70 -44.07
C SER A 44 4.79 -19.64 -44.03
N THR A 45 3.90 -19.62 -45.04
CA THR A 45 2.81 -18.65 -45.12
C THR A 45 1.67 -19.08 -44.20
N GLU A 46 1.35 -20.38 -44.15
CA GLU A 46 0.41 -20.94 -43.17
C GLU A 46 0.92 -20.78 -41.73
N ASP A 47 2.21 -20.98 -41.49
CA ASP A 47 2.83 -20.74 -40.17
C ASP A 47 2.73 -19.26 -39.77
N ILE A 48 2.99 -18.31 -40.68
CA ILE A 48 2.82 -16.88 -40.40
C ILE A 48 1.35 -16.55 -40.08
N PHE A 49 0.37 -17.10 -40.81
CA PHE A 49 -1.04 -16.88 -40.49
C PHE A 49 -1.44 -17.52 -39.17
N ARG A 50 -0.92 -18.70 -38.85
CA ARG A 50 -1.13 -19.39 -37.57
C ARG A 50 -0.56 -18.56 -36.42
N THR A 51 0.69 -18.12 -36.52
CA THR A 51 1.31 -17.23 -35.52
C THR A 51 0.56 -15.90 -35.40
N ASN A 52 0.03 -15.35 -36.50
CA ASN A 52 -0.77 -14.12 -36.43
C ASN A 52 -2.09 -14.34 -35.69
N ILE A 53 -2.75 -15.49 -35.89
CA ILE A 53 -3.97 -15.86 -35.17
C ILE A 53 -3.65 -16.13 -33.70
N GLU A 54 -2.59 -16.85 -33.39
CA GLU A 54 -2.11 -17.10 -32.02
C GLU A 54 -1.82 -15.78 -31.30
N LEU A 55 -1.04 -14.88 -31.90
CA LEU A 55 -0.77 -13.55 -31.36
C LEU A 55 -2.04 -12.73 -31.17
N LYS A 56 -3.02 -12.84 -32.08
CA LYS A 56 -4.30 -12.12 -31.95
C LYS A 56 -5.15 -12.69 -30.81
N VAL A 57 -5.14 -14.00 -30.60
CA VAL A 57 -5.82 -14.66 -29.47
C VAL A 57 -5.13 -14.31 -28.16
N GLU A 58 -3.80 -14.29 -28.12
CA GLU A 58 -3.02 -13.85 -26.95
C GLU A 58 -3.30 -12.39 -26.62
N LEU A 59 -3.30 -11.50 -27.61
CA LEU A 59 -3.57 -10.08 -27.41
C LEU A 59 -5.00 -9.87 -26.88
N GLU A 60 -5.98 -10.62 -27.39
CA GLU A 60 -7.36 -10.52 -26.91
C GLU A 60 -7.57 -11.17 -25.53
N SER A 61 -6.83 -12.25 -25.23
CA SER A 61 -6.77 -12.83 -23.88
C SER A 61 -6.16 -11.86 -22.89
N MET A 62 -5.03 -11.24 -23.23
CA MET A 62 -4.35 -10.24 -22.41
C MET A 62 -5.20 -9.00 -22.18
N LYS A 63 -6.00 -8.56 -23.17
CA LYS A 63 -7.00 -7.50 -22.97
C LYS A 63 -8.10 -7.91 -22.01
N ARG A 64 -8.61 -9.14 -22.10
CA ARG A 64 -9.63 -9.66 -21.18
C ARG A 64 -9.08 -9.77 -19.76
N GLU A 65 -7.88 -10.29 -19.59
CA GLU A 65 -7.18 -10.33 -18.31
C GLU A 65 -6.92 -8.93 -17.76
N LEU A 66 -6.58 -7.96 -18.61
CA LEU A 66 -6.42 -6.57 -18.20
C LEU A 66 -7.74 -5.97 -17.74
N ALA A 67 -8.85 -6.25 -18.43
CA ALA A 67 -10.19 -5.80 -18.05
C ALA A 67 -10.65 -6.44 -16.72
N GLU A 68 -10.46 -7.75 -16.55
CA GLU A 68 -10.76 -8.45 -15.30
C GLU A 68 -9.89 -7.94 -14.13
N LYS A 69 -8.59 -7.69 -14.37
CA LYS A 69 -7.71 -7.07 -13.37
C LYS A 69 -8.14 -5.65 -13.03
N GLN A 70 -8.58 -4.87 -14.02
CA GLN A 70 -9.09 -3.52 -13.80
C GLN A 70 -10.39 -3.54 -12.98
N GLU A 71 -11.30 -4.48 -13.24
CA GLU A 71 -12.54 -4.66 -12.50
C GLU A 71 -12.27 -5.10 -11.05
N LEU A 72 -11.36 -6.06 -10.85
CA LEU A 72 -10.90 -6.46 -9.52
C LEU A 72 -10.23 -5.30 -8.77
N LEU A 73 -9.46 -4.47 -9.47
CA LEU A 73 -8.80 -3.30 -8.85
C LEU A 73 -9.82 -2.22 -8.48
N VAL A 74 -10.86 -2.01 -9.29
CA VAL A 74 -12.00 -1.12 -8.96
C VAL A 74 -12.81 -1.68 -7.79
N SER A 75 -13.09 -2.98 -7.77
CA SER A 75 -13.80 -3.64 -6.67
C SER A 75 -13.00 -3.59 -5.37
N ALA A 76 -11.68 -3.81 -5.43
CA ALA A 76 -10.78 -3.68 -4.30
C ALA A 76 -10.68 -2.22 -3.83
N SER A 77 -10.64 -1.24 -4.75
CA SER A 77 -10.67 0.19 -4.39
C SER A 77 -11.97 0.55 -3.67
N LYS A 78 -13.12 0.10 -4.18
CA LYS A 78 -14.43 0.33 -3.54
C LYS A 78 -14.56 -0.36 -2.18
N ALA A 79 -14.01 -1.56 -2.02
CA ALA A 79 -13.97 -2.25 -0.73
C ALA A 79 -13.06 -1.52 0.26
N LEU A 80 -11.91 -1.00 -0.19
CA LEU A 80 -11.00 -0.18 0.60
C LEU A 80 -11.60 1.18 0.96
N GLU A 81 -12.31 1.84 0.05
CA GLU A 81 -13.04 3.09 0.31
C GLU A 81 -14.20 2.87 1.28
N SER A 82 -14.91 1.74 1.18
CA SER A 82 -15.96 1.37 2.15
C SER A 82 -15.40 1.01 3.53
N LEU A 83 -14.20 0.43 3.60
CA LEU A 83 -13.48 0.21 4.86
C LEU A 83 -12.97 1.53 5.44
N ALA A 84 -12.35 2.38 4.62
CA ALA A 84 -11.85 3.71 5.01
C ALA A 84 -12.96 4.69 5.41
N GLY A 85 -14.15 4.58 4.80
CA GLY A 85 -15.34 5.37 5.16
C GLY A 85 -15.97 4.97 6.50
N ARG A 86 -15.80 3.71 6.94
CA ARG A 86 -16.15 3.25 8.30
C ARG A 86 -15.03 3.50 9.31
N GLU A 87 -13.78 3.41 8.87
CA GLU A 87 -12.57 3.74 9.62
C GLU A 87 -12.22 5.24 9.50
N SER A 88 -13.15 6.20 9.44
CA SER A 88 -12.77 7.62 9.65
C SER A 88 -12.75 7.97 11.15
N GLY A 89 -13.51 7.22 11.97
CA GLY A 89 -13.56 7.38 13.41
C GLY A 89 -12.48 6.61 14.18
N GLU A 90 -12.06 5.45 13.71
CA GLU A 90 -11.06 4.60 14.41
C GLU A 90 -9.61 5.07 14.26
N PRO A 91 -9.04 5.36 13.08
CA PRO A 91 -7.71 5.94 12.96
C PRO A 91 -7.66 7.37 13.49
N GLN A 92 -8.77 8.13 13.51
CA GLN A 92 -8.82 9.41 14.22
C GLN A 92 -8.80 9.19 15.74
N ARG A 93 -9.55 8.22 16.27
CA ARG A 93 -9.49 7.85 17.70
C ARG A 93 -8.17 7.21 18.11
N VAL A 94 -7.56 6.41 17.25
CA VAL A 94 -6.25 5.76 17.46
C VAL A 94 -5.14 6.78 17.29
N LYS A 95 -5.24 7.75 16.37
CA LYS A 95 -4.34 8.91 16.32
C LYS A 95 -4.50 9.78 17.54
N GLU A 96 -5.72 10.09 17.98
CA GLU A 96 -5.97 10.87 19.21
C GLU A 96 -5.51 10.11 20.46
N GLN A 97 -5.68 8.79 20.50
CA GLN A 97 -5.23 7.95 21.60
C GLN A 97 -3.69 7.82 21.61
N ALA A 98 -3.07 7.59 20.45
CA ALA A 98 -1.62 7.59 20.30
C ALA A 98 -1.03 8.98 20.56
N GLN A 99 -1.74 10.06 20.22
CA GLN A 99 -1.35 11.43 20.54
C GLN A 99 -1.43 11.65 22.06
N ARG A 100 -2.53 11.24 22.72
CA ARG A 100 -2.65 11.30 24.19
C ARG A 100 -1.60 10.44 24.91
N GLU A 101 -1.27 9.27 24.38
CA GLU A 101 -0.22 8.40 24.92
C GLU A 101 1.17 8.99 24.71
N MET A 102 1.42 9.59 23.55
CA MET A 102 2.66 10.34 23.27
C MET A 102 2.78 11.58 24.16
N ASP A 103 1.69 12.30 24.39
CA ASP A 103 1.66 13.46 25.28
C ASP A 103 1.86 13.03 26.74
N ALA A 104 1.23 11.94 27.18
CA ALA A 104 1.47 11.35 28.49
C ALA A 104 2.91 10.84 28.68
N LEU A 105 3.53 10.27 27.65
CA LEU A 105 4.95 9.88 27.66
C LEU A 105 5.86 11.10 27.68
N ARG A 106 5.54 12.16 26.91
CA ARG A 106 6.27 13.43 26.96
C ARG A 106 6.19 14.07 28.33
N ASP A 107 5.02 14.04 28.98
CA ASP A 107 4.84 14.56 30.33
C ASP A 107 5.59 13.70 31.36
N ALA A 108 5.58 12.37 31.22
CA ALA A 108 6.34 11.47 32.08
C ALA A 108 7.86 11.68 31.93
N PHE A 109 8.36 11.85 30.70
CA PHE A 109 9.76 12.18 30.46
C PHE A 109 10.11 13.58 30.94
N SER A 110 9.25 14.57 30.74
CA SER A 110 9.46 15.93 31.23
C SER A 110 9.50 15.95 32.76
N LYS A 111 8.63 15.19 33.43
CA LYS A 111 8.67 14.99 34.88
C LYS A 111 9.95 14.28 35.32
N ARG A 112 10.36 13.23 34.60
CA ARG A 112 11.60 12.50 34.91
C ARG A 112 12.85 13.35 34.70
N ILE A 113 12.87 14.19 33.67
CA ILE A 113 13.93 15.16 33.42
C ILE A 113 13.94 16.20 34.54
N ALA A 114 12.78 16.76 34.93
CA ALA A 114 12.71 17.70 36.05
C ALA A 114 13.18 17.08 37.38
N ASP A 115 12.82 15.82 37.66
CA ASP A 115 13.29 15.08 38.84
C ASP A 115 14.82 14.87 38.78
N LEU A 116 15.36 14.50 37.60
CA LEU A 116 16.79 14.32 37.40
C LEU A 116 17.57 15.64 37.49
N GLU A 117 17.04 16.74 36.96
CA GLU A 117 17.59 18.08 37.11
C GLU A 117 17.56 18.55 38.57
N GLN A 118 16.50 18.22 39.31
CA GLN A 118 16.43 18.49 40.74
C GLN A 118 17.45 17.66 41.51
N CYS A 119 17.60 16.37 41.21
CA CYS A 119 18.64 15.52 41.78
C CYS A 119 20.04 16.04 41.46
N LEU A 120 20.27 16.49 40.21
CA LEU A 120 21.54 17.09 39.80
C LEU A 120 21.83 18.36 40.61
N ARG A 121 20.87 19.28 40.72
CA ARG A 121 21.01 20.50 41.54
C ARG A 121 21.32 20.18 42.99
N THR A 122 20.63 19.20 43.59
CA THR A 122 20.94 18.78 44.96
C THR A 122 22.34 18.17 45.08
N ALA A 123 22.79 17.43 44.07
CA ALA A 123 24.14 16.87 44.06
C ALA A 123 25.20 17.98 43.88
N GLU A 124 24.94 18.97 43.05
CA GLU A 124 25.79 20.16 42.87
C GLU A 124 25.89 20.97 44.16
N GLU A 125 24.77 21.20 44.85
CA GLU A 125 24.75 21.86 46.16
C GLU A 125 25.55 21.07 47.21
N GLU A 126 25.46 19.74 47.22
CA GLU A 126 26.27 18.90 48.12
C GLU A 126 27.77 18.92 47.77
N VAL A 127 28.11 18.97 46.48
CA VAL A 127 29.49 19.15 46.02
C VAL A 127 30.01 20.53 46.40
N GLU A 128 29.21 21.58 46.30
CA GLU A 128 29.59 22.93 46.71
C GLU A 128 29.76 23.03 48.23
N LYS A 129 28.90 22.37 49.02
CA LYS A 129 29.10 22.21 50.47
C LYS A 129 30.39 21.46 50.78
N MET A 130 30.67 20.36 50.08
CA MET A 130 31.93 19.61 50.24
C MET A 130 33.14 20.45 49.83
N ALA A 131 33.04 21.25 48.78
CA ALA A 131 34.09 22.18 48.36
C ALA A 131 34.33 23.27 49.41
N ALA A 132 33.26 23.83 49.99
CA ALA A 132 33.36 24.80 51.08
C ALA A 132 33.98 24.18 52.35
N ILE A 133 33.62 22.94 52.69
CA ILE A 133 34.24 22.18 53.79
C ILE A 133 35.72 21.93 53.50
N ALA A 134 36.07 21.51 52.28
CA ALA A 134 37.46 21.28 51.87
C ALA A 134 38.28 22.57 51.89
N GLU A 135 37.70 23.70 51.48
CA GLU A 135 38.35 25.01 51.56
C GLU A 135 38.50 25.49 53.01
N GLN A 136 37.50 25.24 53.86
CA GLN A 136 37.60 25.49 55.30
C GLN A 136 38.68 24.62 55.96
N GLU A 137 38.79 23.35 55.59
CA GLU A 137 39.88 22.46 56.03
C GLU A 137 41.23 22.90 55.50
N LYS A 138 41.32 23.34 54.24
CA LYS A 138 42.53 23.92 53.67
C LYS A 138 42.96 25.16 54.45
N LEU A 139 42.04 26.06 54.78
CA LEU A 139 42.33 27.24 55.60
C LEU A 139 42.73 26.87 57.04
N LYS A 140 42.09 25.86 57.64
CA LYS A 140 42.52 25.30 58.93
C LYS A 140 43.90 24.69 58.85
N ASN A 141 44.23 23.92 57.80
CA ASN A 141 45.55 23.35 57.58
C ASN A 141 46.60 24.42 57.35
N ILE A 142 46.32 25.47 56.58
CA ILE A 142 47.22 26.63 56.41
C ILE A 142 47.41 27.35 57.75
N ASN A 143 46.37 27.48 58.57
CA ASN A 143 46.50 28.06 59.91
C ASN A 143 47.31 27.16 60.85
N MET A 144 47.10 25.83 60.78
CA MET A 144 47.86 24.84 61.53
C MET A 144 49.33 24.78 61.09
N GLU A 145 49.58 24.91 59.79
CA GLU A 145 50.92 24.98 59.19
C GLU A 145 51.61 26.30 59.57
N LYS A 146 50.88 27.42 59.60
CA LYS A 146 51.38 28.68 60.19
C LYS A 146 51.65 28.56 61.68
N GLN A 147 50.86 27.79 62.43
CA GLN A 147 51.12 27.49 63.85
C GLN A 147 52.32 26.55 64.05
N LEU A 148 52.51 25.56 63.16
CA LEU A 148 53.68 24.67 63.14
C LEU A 148 54.96 25.42 62.73
N GLN A 149 54.86 26.35 61.76
CA GLN A 149 55.95 27.25 61.41
C GLN A 149 56.21 28.31 62.50
N ALA A 150 55.22 28.66 63.32
CA ALA A 150 55.38 29.50 64.51
C ALA A 150 55.93 28.74 65.74
N LEU A 151 55.97 27.40 65.68
CA LEU A 151 56.51 26.51 66.72
C LEU A 151 57.67 25.67 66.16
N GLY A 152 58.77 26.33 65.79
CA GLY A 152 60.07 25.69 65.76
C GLY A 152 61.14 26.50 65.03
N PRO A 153 62.32 26.76 65.63
CA PRO A 153 62.90 26.09 66.80
C PRO A 153 62.83 26.94 68.07
N PRO A 154 62.78 26.29 69.25
CA PRO A 154 64.02 26.19 69.98
C PRO A 154 64.38 24.75 70.34
N SER A 155 65.68 24.57 70.52
CA SER A 155 66.38 23.38 70.95
C SER A 155 65.74 22.62 72.11
N THR A 156 66.15 21.36 72.23
CA THR A 156 66.10 20.44 73.38
C THR A 156 64.98 19.39 73.43
N LEU A 157 65.40 18.19 73.01
CA LEU A 157 65.27 16.91 73.71
C LEU A 157 63.91 16.18 73.74
N THR A 158 64.07 14.86 73.51
CA THR A 158 63.32 13.70 74.03
C THR A 158 62.11 13.15 73.25
N THR A 159 62.41 12.03 72.57
CA THR A 159 61.72 10.71 72.54
C THR A 159 60.41 10.51 71.76
N GLY A 160 60.44 9.56 70.81
CA GLY A 160 59.29 8.72 70.43
C GLY A 160 59.05 8.57 68.92
N PRO A 161 59.17 7.37 68.31
CA PRO A 161 59.27 7.16 66.85
C PRO A 161 57.93 6.85 66.17
N VAL A 162 57.93 6.85 64.82
CA VAL A 162 57.27 5.92 63.85
C VAL A 162 57.06 6.68 62.52
N LEU A 163 58.05 6.66 61.62
CA LEU A 163 58.23 5.77 60.45
C LEU A 163 57.44 6.20 59.19
N SER A 164 58.18 6.71 58.21
CA SER A 164 57.77 7.01 56.84
C SER A 164 58.23 5.88 55.87
N PRO A 165 57.37 5.37 54.97
CA PRO A 165 57.72 4.36 53.95
C PRO A 165 58.47 4.89 52.71
N VAL A 166 58.82 6.18 52.67
CA VAL A 166 59.33 6.83 51.45
C VAL A 166 60.83 6.55 51.22
N GLN A 167 61.56 6.15 52.26
CA GLN A 167 63.00 5.91 52.18
C GLN A 167 63.35 4.54 51.57
N ASP A 168 62.47 3.54 51.71
CA ASP A 168 62.70 2.17 51.19
C ASP A 168 62.52 2.09 49.66
N LEU A 169 61.61 2.89 49.09
CA LEU A 169 61.36 2.92 47.64
C LEU A 169 62.50 3.59 46.86
N GLN A 170 63.15 4.60 47.44
CA GLN A 170 64.27 5.28 46.80
C GLN A 170 65.54 4.42 46.80
N GLN A 171 65.73 3.61 47.84
CA GLN A 171 66.86 2.68 47.94
C GLN A 171 66.69 1.47 47.01
N ALA A 172 65.47 0.95 46.85
CA ALA A 172 65.18 -0.14 45.91
C ALA A 172 65.36 0.25 44.42
N LEU A 173 65.09 1.51 44.07
CA LEU A 173 65.34 2.04 42.73
C LEU A 173 66.84 2.17 42.44
N GLN A 174 67.62 2.69 43.39
CA GLN A 174 69.08 2.81 43.26
C GLN A 174 69.77 1.44 43.14
N GLU A 175 69.24 0.41 43.83
CA GLU A 175 69.73 -0.97 43.72
C GLU A 175 69.42 -1.59 42.35
N LYS A 176 68.26 -1.28 41.74
CA LYS A 176 67.93 -1.75 40.40
C LYS A 176 68.76 -1.08 39.30
N ASP A 177 69.08 0.21 39.45
CA ASP A 177 69.97 0.91 38.51
C ASP A 177 71.41 0.37 38.58
N ASN A 178 71.90 0.06 39.79
CA ASN A 178 73.21 -0.60 39.96
C ASN A 178 73.27 -2.01 39.35
N ILE A 179 72.15 -2.76 39.38
CA ILE A 179 72.05 -4.09 38.74
C ILE A 179 72.04 -3.96 37.21
N ILE A 180 71.37 -2.94 36.66
CA ILE A 180 71.38 -2.67 35.21
C ILE A 180 72.80 -2.32 34.74
N GLU A 181 73.55 -1.56 35.53
CA GLU A 181 74.93 -1.17 35.19
C GLU A 181 75.91 -2.37 35.29
N GLN A 182 75.72 -3.26 36.27
CA GLN A 182 76.45 -4.54 36.36
C GLN A 182 76.12 -5.50 35.21
N LEU A 183 74.86 -5.57 34.76
CA LEU A 183 74.46 -6.36 33.59
C LEU A 183 75.04 -5.80 32.28
N LYS A 184 75.18 -4.47 32.18
CA LYS A 184 75.81 -3.79 31.03
C LYS A 184 77.32 -4.08 30.92
N ILE A 185 78.02 -4.16 32.06
CA ILE A 185 79.43 -4.58 32.11
C ILE A 185 79.57 -6.07 31.80
N THR A 186 78.63 -6.91 32.24
CA THR A 186 78.62 -8.36 31.98
C THR A 186 78.36 -8.67 30.49
N LEU A 187 77.47 -7.93 29.83
CA LEU A 187 77.24 -8.01 28.38
C LEU A 187 78.48 -7.55 27.58
N LYS A 188 79.13 -6.46 27.99
CA LYS A 188 80.35 -5.96 27.33
C LYS A 188 81.54 -6.93 27.47
N ASN A 189 81.60 -7.66 28.59
CA ASN A 189 82.60 -8.71 28.83
C ASN A 189 82.24 -10.03 28.12
N GLN A 190 80.97 -10.33 27.86
CA GLN A 190 80.55 -11.47 27.03
C GLN A 190 80.78 -11.21 25.53
N ASP A 191 80.59 -9.98 25.04
CA ASP A 191 80.97 -9.59 23.67
C ASP A 191 82.48 -9.68 23.43
N ALA A 192 83.30 -9.36 24.45
CA ALA A 192 84.75 -9.54 24.38
C ALA A 192 85.17 -11.02 24.29
N VAL A 193 84.37 -11.95 24.83
CA VAL A 193 84.58 -13.41 24.74
C VAL A 193 84.13 -13.96 23.37
N ILE A 194 83.15 -13.34 22.71
CA ILE A 194 82.73 -13.71 21.35
C ILE A 194 83.79 -13.29 20.32
N HIS A 195 84.51 -12.18 20.52
CA HIS A 195 85.64 -11.80 19.66
C HIS A 195 86.90 -12.67 19.84
N GLN A 196 87.00 -13.47 20.91
CA GLN A 196 88.14 -14.36 21.15
C GLN A 196 87.94 -15.78 20.57
N ARG A 197 86.73 -16.12 20.08
CA ARG A 197 86.41 -17.45 19.51
C ARG A 197 86.18 -17.47 18.00
N ASN A 198 86.15 -16.31 17.34
CA ASN A 198 85.92 -16.18 15.89
C ASN A 198 87.16 -15.77 15.07
N SER A 199 88.39 -15.94 15.58
CA SER A 199 89.63 -15.82 14.80
C SER A 199 90.12 -17.15 14.21
N ARG A 200 89.21 -18.06 13.90
CA ARG A 200 89.44 -19.21 13.00
C ARG A 200 88.27 -19.37 12.05
N ASP A 201 88.09 -18.39 11.16
CA ASP A 201 88.09 -18.62 9.73
C ASP A 201 88.06 -17.28 8.96
N GLN A 202 88.95 -17.22 7.96
CA GLN A 202 88.98 -16.28 6.84
C GLN A 202 89.34 -14.81 7.14
N GLN A 203 90.64 -14.53 7.04
CA GLN A 203 91.19 -13.19 6.85
C GLN A 203 91.67 -13.05 5.39
N THR A 204 91.04 -12.12 4.69
CA THR A 204 91.40 -11.59 3.36
C THR A 204 92.59 -10.62 3.43
N ASP A 205 93.39 -10.65 2.37
CA ASP A 205 94.31 -9.64 1.80
C ASP A 205 95.56 -9.10 2.54
N ALA A 206 96.73 -9.48 1.97
CA ALA A 206 98.02 -8.77 1.77
C ALA A 206 98.77 -8.20 3.02
N PRO A 207 100.06 -7.75 2.99
CA PRO A 207 101.10 -7.69 1.93
C PRO A 207 102.55 -8.11 2.39
N SER A 208 103.51 -7.82 1.50
CA SER A 208 104.95 -7.54 1.70
C SER A 208 105.96 -8.65 2.07
N ALA A 209 106.73 -9.00 1.04
CA ALA A 209 108.20 -8.97 0.97
C ALA A 209 109.04 -9.84 1.93
N ASP A 210 109.78 -10.74 1.27
CA ASP A 210 111.18 -11.05 1.53
C ASP A 210 111.59 -11.42 2.95
N THR A 211 111.90 -12.71 3.13
CA THR A 211 113.22 -13.11 3.60
C THR A 211 113.46 -14.60 3.34
N VAL A 212 114.08 -14.84 2.20
CA VAL A 212 115.24 -15.73 2.00
C VAL A 212 115.70 -16.54 3.23
N LYS A 213 115.94 -17.84 2.96
CA LYS A 213 116.73 -18.80 3.75
C LYS A 213 116.09 -19.21 5.07
N GLN A 214 115.41 -20.36 5.03
CA GLN A 214 115.76 -21.43 5.97
C GLN A 214 115.26 -22.83 5.61
N LEU A 215 115.13 -23.18 4.32
CA LEU A 215 114.91 -24.59 3.94
C LEU A 215 115.75 -24.98 2.72
N SER A 216 117.06 -24.85 2.87
CA SER A 216 118.07 -25.57 2.08
C SER A 216 118.52 -26.85 2.78
N ALA A 217 117.59 -27.73 3.15
CA ALA A 217 118.00 -29.05 3.59
C ALA A 217 116.91 -30.08 3.32
N LEU A 218 117.30 -31.02 2.46
CA LEU A 218 116.84 -32.40 2.37
C LEU A 218 115.86 -32.75 1.23
N ILE A 219 116.52 -33.23 0.16
CA ILE A 219 116.26 -34.48 -0.56
C ILE A 219 115.67 -34.27 -1.96
N ALA A 220 116.58 -34.16 -2.94
CA ALA A 220 116.62 -35.08 -4.10
C ALA A 220 117.82 -34.75 -5.02
N ASP A 221 119.01 -35.13 -4.55
CA ASP A 221 120.12 -35.65 -5.35
C ASP A 221 120.00 -37.18 -5.13
N LYS A 222 120.03 -38.13 -6.07
CA LYS A 222 120.72 -38.30 -7.34
C LYS A 222 120.00 -39.38 -8.15
N ASP A 223 120.11 -39.30 -9.47
CA ASP A 223 120.55 -40.43 -10.28
C ASP A 223 121.26 -39.90 -11.55
N GLN A 224 122.37 -40.55 -11.91
CA GLN A 224 123.34 -40.14 -12.93
C GLN A 224 123.59 -41.34 -13.87
N GLU A 225 123.73 -41.12 -15.20
CA GLU A 225 124.95 -41.36 -16.03
C GLU A 225 124.76 -41.70 -17.55
N LEU A 226 125.69 -41.14 -18.37
CA LEU A 226 126.31 -41.56 -19.68
C LEU A 226 125.80 -41.15 -21.10
N LYS A 227 126.67 -40.44 -21.90
CA LYS A 227 127.55 -40.92 -23.04
C LYS A 227 128.19 -39.73 -23.86
N VAL A 228 129.49 -39.33 -23.77
CA VAL A 228 130.83 -39.73 -24.34
C VAL A 228 131.20 -39.27 -25.79
N ARG A 229 132.47 -38.80 -25.97
CA ARG A 229 133.20 -38.21 -27.14
C ARG A 229 134.49 -39.01 -27.49
N SER A 230 135.12 -38.87 -28.67
CA SER A 230 136.38 -39.57 -29.09
C SER A 230 137.36 -38.71 -29.94
N LEU A 231 138.68 -39.08 -29.97
CA LEU A 231 139.87 -38.42 -30.61
C LEU A 231 140.84 -39.45 -31.29
N HIS A 232 141.76 -38.99 -32.18
CA HIS A 232 143.23 -39.32 -32.40
C HIS A 232 143.70 -39.19 -33.90
N VAL A 233 144.99 -39.16 -34.38
CA VAL A 233 146.28 -38.38 -34.26
C VAL A 233 147.35 -38.95 -35.26
N HIS A 234 148.40 -38.19 -35.71
CA HIS A 234 149.87 -38.53 -35.92
C HIS A 234 150.57 -37.88 -37.18
N LYS A 235 151.90 -37.57 -37.32
CA LYS A 235 153.13 -37.42 -36.46
C LYS A 235 154.40 -37.00 -37.29
N ASP A 236 155.23 -36.07 -36.75
CA ASP A 236 156.71 -35.72 -36.71
C ASP A 236 157.85 -35.92 -37.79
N LYS A 237 158.72 -34.86 -37.84
CA LYS A 237 160.23 -34.69 -37.69
C LYS A 237 161.35 -34.89 -38.78
N SER A 238 162.07 -33.76 -39.03
CA SER A 238 163.52 -33.32 -39.06
C SER A 238 164.78 -34.07 -39.63
N ASP A 239 165.65 -33.21 -40.23
CA ASP A 239 167.14 -33.11 -40.37
C ASP A 239 167.99 -33.83 -41.46
N VAL A 240 169.14 -33.18 -41.80
CA VAL A 240 169.99 -33.15 -43.04
C VAL A 240 171.49 -33.31 -42.61
N ASN A 241 172.44 -34.08 -43.21
CA ASN A 241 173.22 -33.90 -44.47
C ASN A 241 174.42 -34.92 -44.56
N GLN A 242 174.81 -35.41 -45.77
CA GLN A 242 176.19 -35.43 -46.38
C GLN A 242 176.32 -36.32 -47.67
N LEU A 243 177.31 -35.94 -48.52
CA LEU A 243 177.51 -36.17 -49.96
C LEU A 243 178.22 -37.48 -50.38
N GLU A 244 177.87 -38.01 -51.56
CA GLU A 244 178.72 -38.59 -52.64
C GLU A 244 178.09 -39.81 -53.35
N SER A 245 177.33 -39.58 -54.44
CA SER A 245 177.18 -40.53 -55.58
C SER A 245 176.52 -39.91 -56.83
N ILE A 246 176.41 -38.58 -56.89
CA ILE A 246 175.62 -37.83 -57.88
C ILE A 246 176.18 -37.83 -59.33
N ASN A 247 177.40 -38.31 -59.60
CA ASN A 247 178.06 -37.97 -60.87
C ASN A 247 177.79 -38.89 -62.11
N LYS A 248 176.78 -39.79 -62.11
CA LYS A 248 176.51 -40.65 -63.29
C LYS A 248 175.09 -40.59 -63.89
N LEU A 249 174.08 -40.07 -63.20
CA LEU A 249 172.67 -40.12 -63.64
C LEU A 249 172.20 -38.96 -64.55
N LEU A 250 173.01 -37.91 -64.72
CA LEU A 250 172.53 -36.65 -65.31
C LEU A 250 172.35 -36.66 -66.85
N THR A 251 172.75 -37.73 -67.56
CA THR A 251 172.69 -37.74 -69.04
C THR A 251 171.42 -38.39 -69.61
N GLU A 252 170.64 -39.13 -68.83
CA GLU A 252 169.43 -39.82 -69.32
C GLU A 252 168.12 -39.02 -69.11
N GLU A 253 168.07 -38.11 -68.12
CA GLU A 253 166.84 -37.34 -67.83
C GLU A 253 166.46 -36.32 -68.93
N LEU A 254 167.42 -35.84 -69.73
CA LEU A 254 167.16 -34.78 -70.71
C LEU A 254 166.24 -35.24 -71.86
N ASN A 255 166.30 -36.51 -72.26
CA ASN A 255 165.51 -37.01 -73.40
C ASN A 255 164.04 -37.31 -73.02
N LEU A 256 163.74 -37.60 -71.76
CA LEU A 256 162.38 -37.87 -71.29
C LEU A 256 161.52 -36.58 -71.29
N VAL A 257 162.13 -35.45 -70.91
CA VAL A 257 161.44 -34.15 -70.73
C VAL A 257 160.84 -33.59 -72.03
N LYS A 258 161.40 -33.91 -73.21
CA LYS A 258 160.84 -33.43 -74.48
C LYS A 258 159.50 -34.06 -74.82
N SER A 259 159.33 -35.36 -74.60
CA SER A 259 158.10 -36.08 -74.94
C SER A 259 156.89 -35.66 -74.08
N THR A 260 157.14 -35.31 -72.82
CA THR A 260 156.11 -34.81 -71.90
C THR A 260 155.60 -33.42 -72.27
N SER A 261 156.40 -32.62 -72.99
CA SER A 261 156.01 -31.25 -73.35
C SER A 261 154.97 -31.19 -74.46
N GLU A 262 155.01 -32.10 -75.45
CA GLU A 262 154.02 -32.13 -76.55
C GLU A 262 152.65 -32.63 -76.08
N SER A 263 152.62 -33.61 -75.17
CA SER A 263 151.38 -34.10 -74.54
C SER A 263 150.61 -32.98 -73.82
N LEU A 264 151.32 -32.12 -73.08
CA LEU A 264 150.69 -31.04 -72.31
C LEU A 264 150.08 -29.95 -73.21
N ALA A 265 150.68 -29.69 -74.39
CA ALA A 265 150.16 -28.70 -75.33
C ALA A 265 148.78 -29.09 -75.90
N LYS A 266 148.59 -30.38 -76.22
CA LYS A 266 147.31 -30.87 -76.76
C LYS A 266 146.18 -30.84 -75.72
N THR A 267 146.47 -31.22 -74.47
CA THR A 267 145.48 -31.15 -73.37
C THR A 267 145.07 -29.70 -73.09
N LEU A 268 145.99 -28.75 -73.25
CA LEU A 268 145.69 -27.32 -73.14
C LEU A 268 144.70 -26.87 -74.22
N GLU A 269 144.91 -27.26 -75.49
CA GLU A 269 144.06 -26.90 -76.62
C GLU A 269 142.64 -27.49 -76.49
N ASP A 270 142.51 -28.75 -76.08
CA ASP A 270 141.21 -29.38 -75.83
C ASP A 270 140.45 -28.69 -74.68
N SER A 271 141.17 -28.31 -73.60
CA SER A 271 140.58 -27.54 -72.50
C SER A 271 140.09 -26.15 -72.96
N GLN A 272 140.80 -25.53 -73.91
CA GLN A 272 140.47 -24.21 -74.42
C GLN A 272 139.23 -24.25 -75.32
N ASN A 273 139.05 -25.31 -76.12
CA ASN A 273 137.85 -25.54 -76.93
C ASN A 273 136.62 -25.89 -76.07
N GLN A 274 136.80 -26.67 -75.00
CA GLN A 274 135.74 -26.90 -74.02
C GLN A 274 135.30 -25.61 -73.33
N ASN A 275 136.25 -24.76 -72.91
CA ASN A 275 135.92 -23.46 -72.31
C ASN A 275 135.14 -22.55 -73.27
N LYS A 276 135.53 -22.49 -74.55
CA LYS A 276 134.75 -21.74 -75.56
C LYS A 276 133.32 -22.28 -75.70
N THR A 277 133.15 -23.60 -75.73
CA THR A 277 131.82 -24.23 -75.85
C THR A 277 130.95 -23.96 -74.63
N LEU A 278 131.54 -24.01 -73.42
CA LEU A 278 130.83 -23.68 -72.18
C LEU A 278 130.44 -22.21 -72.12
N SER A 279 131.29 -21.31 -72.62
CA SER A 279 130.99 -19.88 -72.69
C SER A 279 129.77 -19.60 -73.59
N VAL A 280 129.66 -20.26 -74.75
CA VAL A 280 128.49 -20.10 -75.64
C VAL A 280 127.23 -20.64 -74.97
N LYS A 281 127.29 -21.81 -74.31
CA LYS A 281 126.14 -22.35 -73.56
C LYS A 281 125.72 -21.45 -72.40
N LEU A 282 126.68 -20.80 -71.74
CA LEU A 282 126.40 -19.83 -70.69
C LEU A 282 125.62 -18.64 -71.27
N GLU A 283 126.06 -18.11 -72.42
CA GLU A 283 125.40 -17.00 -73.11
C GLU A 283 123.98 -17.37 -73.60
N GLU A 284 123.78 -18.58 -74.12
CA GLU A 284 122.44 -19.09 -74.48
C GLU A 284 121.52 -19.19 -73.25
N LYS A 285 122.03 -19.72 -72.13
CA LYS A 285 121.25 -19.78 -70.87
C LYS A 285 120.96 -18.41 -70.28
N GLU A 286 121.86 -17.45 -70.44
CA GLU A 286 121.64 -16.08 -70.04
C GLU A 286 120.55 -15.41 -70.90
N ASN A 287 120.54 -15.66 -72.22
CA ASN A 287 119.49 -15.19 -73.12
C ASN A 287 118.12 -15.83 -72.84
N GLU A 288 118.07 -17.14 -72.58
CA GLU A 288 116.85 -17.84 -72.13
C GLU A 288 116.33 -17.22 -70.82
N LEU A 289 117.21 -17.02 -69.82
CA LEU A 289 116.86 -16.42 -68.54
C LEU A 289 116.31 -14.99 -68.71
N ASN A 290 116.90 -14.20 -69.59
CA ASN A 290 116.43 -12.85 -69.90
C ASN A 290 115.06 -12.85 -70.60
N SER A 291 114.79 -13.84 -71.46
CA SER A 291 113.47 -14.01 -72.08
C SER A 291 112.40 -14.41 -71.06
N GLU A 292 112.73 -15.29 -70.10
CA GLU A 292 111.79 -15.69 -69.05
C GLU A 292 111.53 -14.57 -68.04
N LYS A 293 112.54 -13.75 -67.71
CA LYS A 293 112.34 -12.52 -66.91
C LYS A 293 111.35 -11.55 -67.59
N LYS A 294 111.44 -11.36 -68.91
CA LYS A 294 110.48 -10.54 -69.67
C LYS A 294 109.07 -11.15 -69.65
N ASN A 295 108.95 -12.47 -69.72
CA ASN A 295 107.66 -13.16 -69.64
C ASN A 295 107.05 -13.06 -68.23
N ALA A 296 107.84 -13.24 -67.18
CA ALA A 296 107.41 -13.04 -65.80
C ALA A 296 106.85 -11.62 -65.59
N LEU A 297 107.54 -10.60 -66.09
CA LEU A 297 107.08 -9.21 -65.98
C LEU A 297 105.76 -8.94 -66.73
N LYS A 298 105.50 -9.63 -67.85
CA LYS A 298 104.19 -9.59 -68.53
C LYS A 298 103.10 -10.27 -67.71
N ARG A 299 103.40 -11.41 -67.07
CA ARG A 299 102.46 -12.10 -66.16
C ARG A 299 102.13 -11.20 -64.97
N ASP A 300 103.12 -10.56 -64.36
CA ASP A 300 102.91 -9.65 -63.23
C ASP A 300 102.02 -8.46 -63.62
N LYS A 301 102.24 -7.85 -64.79
CA LYS A 301 101.36 -6.79 -65.32
C LYS A 301 99.92 -7.28 -65.54
N THR A 302 99.76 -8.52 -66.00
CA THR A 302 98.43 -9.13 -66.19
C THR A 302 97.73 -9.39 -64.86
N ILE A 303 98.47 -9.92 -63.87
CA ILE A 303 97.96 -10.15 -62.53
C ILE A 303 97.56 -8.83 -61.87
N GLN A 304 98.36 -7.76 -62.00
CA GLN A 304 98.01 -6.43 -61.50
C GLN A 304 96.73 -5.90 -62.14
N GLY A 305 96.56 -6.06 -63.46
CA GLY A 305 95.34 -5.67 -64.16
C GLY A 305 94.10 -6.43 -63.66
N LEU A 306 94.20 -7.76 -63.53
CA LEU A 306 93.11 -8.58 -63.00
C LEU A 306 92.80 -8.26 -61.53
N THR A 307 93.82 -7.99 -60.72
CA THR A 307 93.65 -7.58 -59.30
C THR A 307 92.96 -6.23 -59.18
N GLN A 308 93.22 -5.30 -60.11
CA GLN A 308 92.52 -4.01 -60.16
C GLN A 308 91.04 -4.19 -60.53
N VAL A 309 90.74 -5.02 -61.54
CA VAL A 309 89.35 -5.33 -61.94
C VAL A 309 88.60 -6.05 -60.81
N LEU A 310 89.25 -6.97 -60.11
CA LEU A 310 88.65 -7.62 -58.93
C LEU A 310 88.33 -6.61 -57.83
N ARG A 311 89.25 -5.69 -57.51
CA ARG A 311 88.99 -4.62 -56.54
C ARG A 311 87.83 -3.70 -56.97
N GLU A 312 87.70 -3.41 -58.26
CA GLU A 312 86.55 -2.65 -58.78
C GLU A 312 85.24 -3.42 -58.65
N LYS A 313 85.25 -4.73 -58.91
CA LYS A 313 84.07 -5.58 -58.72
C LYS A 313 83.72 -5.80 -57.25
N GLU A 314 84.70 -5.93 -56.36
CA GLU A 314 84.48 -5.97 -54.91
C GLU A 314 83.84 -4.67 -54.42
N LYS A 315 84.27 -3.52 -54.96
CA LYS A 315 83.66 -2.22 -54.66
C LYS A 315 82.21 -2.14 -55.15
N GLU A 316 81.94 -2.58 -56.38
CA GLU A 316 80.58 -2.63 -56.93
C GLU A 316 79.67 -3.58 -56.13
N ILE A 317 80.18 -4.72 -55.68
CA ILE A 317 79.44 -5.64 -54.80
C ILE A 317 79.14 -4.97 -53.46
N ALA A 318 80.11 -4.27 -52.86
CA ALA A 318 79.89 -3.55 -51.60
C ALA A 318 78.84 -2.44 -51.73
N GLU A 319 78.85 -1.70 -52.84
CA GLU A 319 77.84 -0.67 -53.17
C GLU A 319 76.45 -1.30 -53.36
N LEU A 320 76.35 -2.43 -54.08
CA LEU A 320 75.09 -3.16 -54.23
C LEU A 320 74.57 -3.73 -52.89
N CYS A 321 75.45 -4.21 -52.00
CA CYS A 321 75.06 -4.64 -50.67
C CYS A 321 74.49 -3.48 -49.85
N HIS A 322 75.13 -2.30 -49.88
CA HIS A 322 74.59 -1.09 -49.23
C HIS A 322 73.22 -0.70 -49.81
N GLU A 323 73.04 -0.74 -51.14
CA GLU A 323 71.73 -0.45 -51.75
C GLU A 323 70.64 -1.46 -51.36
N ILE A 324 71.00 -2.73 -51.17
CA ILE A 324 70.07 -3.76 -50.68
C ILE A 324 69.69 -3.46 -49.23
N GLU A 325 70.67 -3.15 -48.38
CA GLU A 325 70.44 -2.77 -46.97
C GLU A 325 69.53 -1.53 -46.87
N ASP A 326 69.81 -0.47 -47.65
CA ASP A 326 68.97 0.74 -47.70
C ASP A 326 67.54 0.44 -48.16
N ARG A 327 67.38 -0.48 -49.12
CA ARG A 327 66.07 -0.92 -49.60
C ARG A 327 65.32 -1.75 -48.56
N ASP A 328 66.01 -2.64 -47.86
CA ASP A 328 65.43 -3.45 -46.79
C ASP A 328 64.99 -2.57 -45.61
N ASP A 329 65.79 -1.56 -45.26
CA ASP A 329 65.44 -0.54 -44.27
C ASP A 329 64.22 0.29 -44.70
N ALA A 330 64.15 0.68 -45.97
CA ALA A 330 62.99 1.39 -46.51
C ALA A 330 61.73 0.51 -46.50
N LEU A 331 61.84 -0.77 -46.82
CA LEU A 331 60.74 -1.74 -46.75
C LEU A 331 60.30 -2.00 -45.31
N ALA A 332 61.23 -2.10 -44.36
CA ALA A 332 60.90 -2.21 -42.94
C ALA A 332 60.11 -0.99 -42.46
N LYS A 333 60.58 0.22 -42.76
CA LYS A 333 59.87 1.47 -42.43
C LYS A 333 58.50 1.57 -43.09
N ALA A 334 58.36 1.11 -44.34
CA ALA A 334 57.07 1.09 -45.03
C ALA A 334 56.09 0.08 -44.40
N ARG A 335 56.57 -1.10 -43.97
CA ARG A 335 55.77 -2.09 -43.24
C ARG A 335 55.32 -1.57 -41.88
N ASP A 336 56.22 -0.91 -41.14
CA ASP A 336 55.89 -0.31 -39.84
C ASP A 336 54.87 0.81 -39.98
N ALA A 337 55.02 1.66 -41.00
CA ALA A 337 54.04 2.71 -41.31
C ALA A 337 52.67 2.14 -41.68
N ALA A 338 52.63 1.08 -42.51
CA ALA A 338 51.38 0.41 -42.87
C ALA A 338 50.72 -0.26 -41.66
N HIS A 339 51.50 -0.93 -40.80
CA HIS A 339 51.00 -1.54 -39.57
C HIS A 339 50.45 -0.48 -38.62
N LYS A 340 51.17 0.65 -38.44
CA LYS A 340 50.71 1.77 -37.61
C LYS A 340 49.41 2.39 -38.13
N ALA A 341 49.29 2.60 -39.44
CA ALA A 341 48.06 3.10 -40.06
C ALA A 341 46.89 2.13 -39.88
N GLN A 342 47.15 0.82 -39.98
CA GLN A 342 46.13 -0.20 -39.78
C GLN A 342 45.68 -0.28 -38.31
N LEU A 343 46.62 -0.14 -37.36
CA LEU A 343 46.30 -0.07 -35.93
C LEU A 343 45.45 1.17 -35.60
N GLN A 344 45.80 2.33 -36.14
CA GLN A 344 45.01 3.56 -35.98
C GLN A 344 43.60 3.43 -36.56
N LYS A 345 43.44 2.72 -37.69
CA LYS A 345 42.12 2.43 -38.26
C LYS A 345 41.26 1.54 -37.36
N TYR A 346 41.86 0.53 -36.73
CA TYR A 346 41.16 -0.32 -35.78
C TYR A 346 40.83 0.43 -34.48
N GLN A 347 41.75 1.25 -33.97
CA GLN A 347 41.50 2.11 -32.81
C GLN A 347 40.35 3.09 -33.08
N GLY A 348 40.33 3.77 -34.24
CA GLY A 348 39.22 4.66 -34.60
C GLY A 348 37.89 3.93 -34.79
N ALA A 349 37.90 2.69 -35.30
CA ALA A 349 36.69 1.87 -35.41
C ALA A 349 36.17 1.41 -34.04
N GLU A 350 37.08 1.04 -33.13
CA GLU A 350 36.77 0.67 -31.75
C GLU A 350 36.23 1.88 -30.97
N GLU A 351 36.85 3.05 -31.11
CA GLU A 351 36.36 4.31 -30.52
C GLU A 351 34.96 4.69 -31.04
N HIS A 352 34.71 4.55 -32.35
CA HIS A 352 33.37 4.76 -32.91
C HIS A 352 32.35 3.74 -32.42
N GLN A 353 32.75 2.47 -32.28
CA GLN A 353 31.88 1.43 -31.75
C GLN A 353 31.58 1.64 -30.25
N ASN A 354 32.56 2.11 -29.47
CA ASN A 354 32.40 2.46 -28.07
C ASN A 354 31.48 3.67 -27.90
N LEU A 355 31.66 4.72 -28.71
CA LEU A 355 30.77 5.89 -28.71
C LEU A 355 29.33 5.51 -29.11
N LEU A 356 29.16 4.62 -30.10
CA LEU A 356 27.85 4.10 -30.47
C LEU A 356 27.22 3.30 -29.32
N MET A 357 27.99 2.44 -28.67
CA MET A 357 27.54 1.67 -27.51
C MET A 357 27.14 2.61 -26.37
N GLU A 358 27.94 3.63 -26.07
CA GLU A 358 27.65 4.65 -25.05
C GLU A 358 26.35 5.39 -25.35
N LYS A 359 26.15 5.83 -26.60
CA LYS A 359 24.89 6.47 -27.03
C LYS A 359 23.71 5.52 -26.98
N GLN A 360 23.91 4.24 -27.28
CA GLN A 360 22.86 3.23 -27.18
C GLN A 360 22.50 2.94 -25.71
N THR A 361 23.48 2.93 -24.80
CA THR A 361 23.23 2.81 -23.35
C THR A 361 22.54 4.03 -22.78
N GLU A 362 22.92 5.25 -23.20
CA GLU A 362 22.27 6.50 -22.80
C GLU A 362 20.82 6.54 -23.30
N LEU A 363 20.56 6.11 -24.53
CA LEU A 363 19.20 5.99 -25.06
C LEU A 363 18.37 4.97 -24.25
N ALA A 364 18.94 3.81 -23.90
CA ALA A 364 18.26 2.81 -23.09
C ALA A 364 17.97 3.32 -21.67
N GLN A 365 18.89 4.08 -21.06
CA GLN A 365 18.68 4.74 -19.77
C GLN A 365 17.58 5.78 -19.85
N LEU A 366 17.61 6.69 -20.83
CA LEU A 366 16.57 7.70 -21.05
C LEU A 366 15.20 7.07 -21.34
N GLN A 367 15.16 5.97 -22.10
CA GLN A 367 13.94 5.20 -22.28
C GLN A 367 13.45 4.61 -20.96
N GLY A 368 14.33 4.03 -20.14
CA GLY A 368 13.98 3.53 -18.81
C GLY A 368 13.43 4.62 -17.89
N GLU A 369 14.09 5.78 -17.84
CA GLU A 369 13.65 6.95 -17.08
C GLU A 369 12.30 7.50 -17.57
N HIS A 370 12.09 7.55 -18.88
CA HIS A 370 10.80 7.93 -19.44
C HIS A 370 9.69 6.96 -18.99
N HIS A 371 9.93 5.65 -19.05
CA HIS A 371 8.94 4.66 -18.58
C HIS A 371 8.65 4.79 -17.09
N THR A 372 9.67 5.00 -16.24
CA THR A 372 9.44 5.21 -14.80
C THR A 372 8.68 6.50 -14.54
N LYS A 373 8.97 7.59 -15.27
CA LYS A 373 8.23 8.86 -15.17
C LYS A 373 6.78 8.74 -15.64
N VAL A 374 6.51 7.97 -16.68
CA VAL A 374 5.13 7.67 -17.12
C VAL A 374 4.37 6.88 -16.05
N LEU A 375 5.01 5.88 -15.41
CA LEU A 375 4.40 5.14 -14.31
C LEU A 375 4.16 6.02 -13.08
N GLU A 376 5.07 6.94 -12.77
CA GLU A 376 4.92 7.93 -11.70
C GLU A 376 3.75 8.88 -12.00
N ALA A 377 3.66 9.41 -13.22
CA ALA A 377 2.54 10.25 -13.65
C ALA A 377 1.19 9.51 -13.58
N GLN A 378 1.14 8.23 -13.98
CA GLN A 378 -0.08 7.42 -13.84
C GLN A 378 -0.47 7.17 -12.38
N LYS A 379 0.51 6.98 -11.47
CA LYS A 379 0.25 6.86 -10.03
C LYS A 379 -0.30 8.17 -9.46
N LEU A 380 0.29 9.31 -9.85
CA LEU A 380 -0.17 10.63 -9.44
C LEU A 380 -1.58 10.93 -9.98
N GLN A 381 -1.88 10.56 -11.23
CA GLN A 381 -3.22 10.69 -11.79
C GLN A 381 -4.25 9.90 -10.99
N ARG A 382 -3.99 8.63 -10.68
CA ARG A 382 -4.90 7.81 -9.85
C ARG A 382 -5.07 8.38 -8.44
N ALA A 383 -4.03 8.99 -7.88
CA ALA A 383 -4.12 9.65 -6.58
C ALA A 383 -4.97 10.92 -6.65
N LEU A 384 -4.85 11.69 -7.74
CA LEU A 384 -5.68 12.86 -8.00
C LEU A 384 -7.15 12.46 -8.17
N ASP A 385 -7.44 11.44 -8.99
CA ASP A 385 -8.81 10.94 -9.22
C ASP A 385 -9.47 10.50 -7.89
N ARG A 386 -8.71 9.84 -7.00
CA ARG A 386 -9.19 9.50 -5.64
C ARG A 386 -9.49 10.74 -4.80
N LYS A 387 -8.66 11.77 -4.89
CA LYS A 387 -8.91 13.04 -4.17
C LYS A 387 -10.10 13.80 -4.73
N GLU A 388 -10.32 13.75 -6.04
CA GLU A 388 -11.53 14.30 -6.65
C GLU A 388 -12.79 13.54 -6.19
N GLN A 389 -12.72 12.21 -6.10
CA GLN A 389 -13.83 11.41 -5.56
C GLN A 389 -14.08 11.69 -4.07
N GLU A 390 -13.04 11.74 -3.23
CA GLU A 390 -13.17 12.10 -1.80
C GLU A 390 -13.81 13.49 -1.64
N LEU A 391 -13.44 14.46 -2.49
CA LEU A 391 -14.04 15.79 -2.48
C LEU A 391 -15.52 15.77 -2.91
N ALA A 392 -15.88 14.95 -3.91
CA ALA A 392 -17.26 14.78 -4.33
C ALA A 392 -18.12 14.14 -3.22
N ASP A 393 -17.60 13.13 -2.53
CA ASP A 393 -18.28 12.45 -1.42
C ASP A 393 -18.48 13.42 -0.23
N LEU A 394 -17.45 14.20 0.11
CA LEU A 394 -17.54 15.24 1.15
C LEU A 394 -18.54 16.34 0.77
N GLN A 395 -18.60 16.73 -0.50
CA GLN A 395 -19.57 17.70 -0.99
C GLN A 395 -20.99 17.14 -0.88
N GLN A 396 -21.20 15.86 -1.24
CA GLN A 396 -22.50 15.21 -1.08
C GLN A 396 -22.92 15.10 0.38
N ALA A 397 -22.00 14.72 1.28
CA ALA A 397 -22.26 14.65 2.71
C ALA A 397 -22.60 16.04 3.30
N LYS A 398 -21.91 17.08 2.83
CA LYS A 398 -22.22 18.47 3.19
C LYS A 398 -23.64 18.84 2.75
N ASP A 399 -24.01 18.55 1.51
CA ASP A 399 -25.34 18.87 0.97
C ASP A 399 -26.44 18.12 1.74
N GLN A 400 -26.20 16.85 2.13
CA GLN A 400 -27.11 16.09 2.99
C GLN A 400 -27.27 16.72 4.37
N LEU A 401 -26.18 17.15 5.00
CA LEU A 401 -26.23 17.84 6.30
C LEU A 401 -26.93 19.20 6.22
N GLU A 402 -26.80 19.92 5.10
CA GLU A 402 -27.55 21.15 4.87
C GLU A 402 -29.06 20.88 4.79
N VAL A 403 -29.48 19.82 4.09
CA VAL A 403 -30.90 19.39 4.03
C VAL A 403 -31.41 18.95 5.41
N GLU A 404 -30.67 18.13 6.14
CA GLU A 404 -31.05 17.71 7.50
C GLU A 404 -31.20 18.91 8.45
N LEU A 405 -30.33 19.91 8.31
CA LEU A 405 -30.39 21.15 9.09
C LEU A 405 -31.63 21.98 8.73
N GLU A 406 -32.01 22.06 7.46
CA GLU A 406 -33.26 22.69 7.02
C GLU A 406 -34.49 21.94 7.57
N ASP A 407 -34.50 20.61 7.54
CA ASP A 407 -35.58 19.78 8.07
C ASP A 407 -35.74 19.93 9.59
N LEU A 408 -34.62 19.93 10.33
CA LEU A 408 -34.63 20.21 11.77
C LEU A 408 -35.17 21.61 12.08
N GLN A 409 -34.81 22.61 11.27
CA GLN A 409 -35.38 23.96 11.40
C GLN A 409 -36.88 23.98 11.11
N GLN A 410 -37.36 23.23 10.12
CA GLN A 410 -38.79 23.10 9.84
C GLN A 410 -39.54 22.38 10.95
N GLN A 411 -38.99 21.29 11.50
CA GLN A 411 -39.56 20.59 12.65
C GLN A 411 -39.65 21.50 13.86
N LYS A 412 -38.60 22.27 14.15
CA LYS A 412 -38.62 23.28 15.21
C LYS A 412 -39.75 24.29 14.99
N LYS A 413 -39.90 24.83 13.78
CA LYS A 413 -41.00 25.77 13.46
C LYS A 413 -42.39 25.13 13.62
N LYS A 414 -42.56 23.84 13.29
CA LYS A 414 -43.81 23.09 13.53
C LYS A 414 -44.06 22.88 15.03
N GLY A 415 -43.03 22.53 15.79
CA GLY A 415 -43.08 22.40 17.25
C GLY A 415 -43.43 23.71 17.95
N ASP A 416 -42.81 24.83 17.54
CA ASP A 416 -43.10 26.16 18.08
C ASP A 416 -44.55 26.58 17.82
N LYS A 417 -45.12 26.24 16.65
CA LYS A 417 -46.54 26.46 16.35
C LYS A 417 -47.44 25.63 17.27
N ALA A 418 -47.16 24.33 17.43
CA ALA A 418 -47.94 23.46 18.30
C ALA A 418 -47.89 23.91 19.78
N LEU A 419 -46.71 24.33 20.26
CA LEU A 419 -46.55 24.91 21.58
C LEU A 419 -47.37 26.20 21.75
N ASN A 420 -47.36 27.08 20.74
CA ASN A 420 -48.15 28.30 20.76
C ASN A 420 -49.66 28.01 20.76
N ASP A 421 -50.11 27.01 19.99
CA ASP A 421 -51.51 26.58 19.96
C ASP A 421 -51.95 25.98 21.29
N LEU A 422 -51.12 25.12 21.90
CA LEU A 422 -51.39 24.57 23.23
C LEU A 422 -51.44 25.67 24.30
N ASN A 423 -50.53 26.65 24.23
CA ASN A 423 -50.52 27.80 25.13
C ASN A 423 -51.79 28.65 24.97
N ASN A 424 -52.29 28.81 23.74
CA ASN A 424 -53.56 29.50 23.47
C ASN A 424 -54.75 28.72 24.01
N GLN A 425 -54.77 27.39 23.85
CA GLN A 425 -55.82 26.53 24.45
C GLN A 425 -55.79 26.60 25.98
N LEU A 426 -54.61 26.57 26.59
CA LEU A 426 -54.46 26.73 28.04
C LEU A 426 -54.96 28.08 28.52
N LYS A 427 -54.64 29.18 27.82
CA LYS A 427 -55.20 30.51 28.13
C LYS A 427 -56.71 30.54 28.01
N LYS A 428 -57.28 29.89 26.99
CA LYS A 428 -58.73 29.82 26.81
C LYS A 428 -59.39 29.04 27.94
N LEU A 429 -58.89 27.84 28.26
CA LEU A 429 -59.40 27.03 29.36
C LEU A 429 -59.25 27.74 30.71
N SER A 430 -58.13 28.42 30.94
CA SER A 430 -57.93 29.25 32.13
C SER A 430 -58.96 30.37 32.21
N GLY A 431 -59.28 31.03 31.09
CA GLY A 431 -60.36 32.02 31.01
C GLY A 431 -61.73 31.41 31.33
N GLU A 432 -62.07 30.27 30.70
CA GLU A 432 -63.34 29.57 30.93
C GLU A 432 -63.49 29.05 32.37
N ILE A 433 -62.39 28.62 32.99
CA ILE A 433 -62.35 28.24 34.42
C ILE A 433 -62.59 29.49 35.28
N GLY A 434 -61.90 30.59 35.02
CA GLY A 434 -62.09 31.84 35.75
C GLY A 434 -63.51 32.40 35.63
N GLU A 435 -64.14 32.31 34.45
CA GLU A 435 -65.55 32.68 34.26
C GLU A 435 -66.49 31.76 35.04
N ARG A 436 -66.25 30.44 35.05
CA ARG A 436 -67.02 29.49 35.88
C ARG A 436 -66.86 29.74 37.37
N GLU A 437 -65.64 30.00 37.83
CA GLU A 437 -65.35 30.33 39.23
C GLU A 437 -66.10 31.60 39.63
N SER A 438 -66.04 32.65 38.81
CA SER A 438 -66.79 33.89 39.06
C SER A 438 -68.31 33.67 39.06
N ALA A 439 -68.84 32.85 38.16
CA ALA A 439 -70.26 32.51 38.14
C ALA A 439 -70.68 31.70 39.37
N LEU A 440 -69.86 30.76 39.82
CA LEU A 440 -70.08 29.99 41.05
C LEU A 440 -70.04 30.90 42.29
N GLU A 441 -69.06 31.81 42.38
CA GLU A 441 -69.00 32.80 43.45
C GLU A 441 -70.26 33.68 43.49
N GLN A 442 -70.75 34.12 42.33
CA GLN A 442 -72.02 34.86 42.23
C GLN A 442 -73.21 34.03 42.70
N GLN A 443 -73.32 32.77 42.28
CA GLN A 443 -74.40 31.88 42.74
C GLN A 443 -74.36 31.63 44.26
N TYR A 444 -73.17 31.43 44.83
CA TYR A 444 -73.02 31.29 46.29
C TYR A 444 -73.44 32.57 47.01
N GLN A 445 -73.05 33.73 46.49
CA GLN A 445 -73.41 35.02 47.06
C GLN A 445 -74.94 35.24 47.01
N GLU A 446 -75.58 34.95 45.87
CA GLU A 446 -77.03 35.03 45.72
C GLU A 446 -77.77 34.09 46.67
N LEU A 447 -77.30 32.84 46.81
CA LEU A 447 -77.90 31.88 47.74
C LEU A 447 -77.77 32.36 49.20
N LEU A 448 -76.64 32.96 49.54
CA LEU A 448 -76.39 33.51 50.87
C LEU A 448 -77.32 34.71 51.14
N ASP A 449 -77.59 35.56 50.14
CA ASP A 449 -78.53 36.65 50.27
C ASP A 449 -80.00 36.18 50.31
N GLN A 450 -80.35 35.13 49.56
CA GLN A 450 -81.66 34.49 49.63
C GLN A 450 -81.92 33.82 51.00
N THR A 451 -80.91 33.16 51.58
CA THR A 451 -81.05 32.55 52.90
C THR A 451 -81.17 33.61 54.00
N LYS A 452 -80.40 34.71 53.90
CA LYS A 452 -80.56 35.88 54.79
C LYS A 452 -81.97 36.48 54.72
N THR A 453 -82.52 36.71 53.53
CA THR A 453 -83.87 37.29 53.38
C THR A 453 -84.96 36.34 53.88
N LYS A 454 -84.84 35.02 53.65
CA LYS A 454 -85.75 34.02 54.22
C LYS A 454 -85.66 33.98 55.75
N LEU A 455 -84.45 34.04 56.32
CA LEU A 455 -84.24 34.10 57.76
C LEU A 455 -84.96 35.32 58.35
N GLN A 456 -84.77 36.50 57.75
CA GLN A 456 -85.44 37.73 58.17
C GLN A 456 -86.98 37.61 58.07
N ALA A 457 -87.51 37.00 57.02
CA ALA A 457 -88.95 36.78 56.87
C ALA A 457 -89.52 35.80 57.93
N HIS A 458 -88.78 34.74 58.26
CA HIS A 458 -89.13 33.83 59.34
C HIS A 458 -89.06 34.51 60.70
N GLU A 459 -88.05 35.34 60.95
CA GLU A 459 -87.90 36.10 62.18
C GLU A 459 -89.11 37.03 62.41
N VAL A 460 -89.54 37.76 61.38
CA VAL A 460 -90.77 38.57 61.41
C VAL A 460 -92.02 37.71 61.68
N THR A 461 -92.10 36.51 61.08
CA THR A 461 -93.23 35.60 61.28
C THR A 461 -93.28 35.05 62.71
N ILE A 462 -92.13 34.67 63.27
CA ILE A 462 -92.00 34.22 64.66
C ILE A 462 -92.44 35.35 65.60
N GLN A 463 -91.95 36.57 65.39
CA GLN A 463 -92.38 37.72 66.20
C GLN A 463 -93.91 37.90 66.19
N ARG A 464 -94.55 37.78 65.03
CA ARG A 464 -96.02 37.85 64.91
C ARG A 464 -96.72 36.69 65.62
N LEU A 465 -96.23 35.47 65.48
CA LEU A 465 -96.80 34.28 66.14
C LEU A 465 -96.65 34.36 67.65
N THR A 466 -95.50 34.81 68.16
CA THR A 466 -95.27 35.04 69.59
C THR A 466 -96.28 36.04 70.15
N SER A 467 -96.53 37.14 69.42
CA SER A 467 -97.58 38.10 69.81
C SER A 467 -98.97 37.45 69.84
N THR A 468 -99.31 36.65 68.82
CA THR A 468 -100.63 35.99 68.73
C THR A 468 -100.79 34.90 69.80
N LEU A 469 -99.72 34.18 70.14
CA LEU A 469 -99.71 33.17 71.19
C LEU A 469 -99.96 33.81 72.56
N ALA A 470 -99.31 34.94 72.85
CA ALA A 470 -99.58 35.70 74.07
C ALA A 470 -101.07 36.12 74.17
N ASP A 471 -101.67 36.58 73.06
CA ASP A 471 -103.10 36.91 73.01
C ASP A 471 -104.00 35.67 73.26
N LYS A 472 -103.58 34.48 72.79
CA LYS A 472 -104.33 33.22 72.95
C LYS A 472 -104.20 32.60 74.34
N GLU A 473 -103.03 32.69 74.97
CA GLU A 473 -102.81 32.29 76.36
C GLU A 473 -103.72 33.09 77.30
N GLN A 474 -103.87 34.39 77.03
CA GLN A 474 -104.85 35.23 77.71
C GLN A 474 -106.29 34.68 77.56
N GLN A 475 -106.69 34.27 76.34
CA GLN A 475 -108.03 33.69 76.09
C GLN A 475 -108.24 32.33 76.78
N LEU A 476 -107.25 31.44 76.78
CA LEU A 476 -107.37 30.11 77.43
C LEU A 476 -107.53 30.23 78.95
N GLN A 477 -106.89 31.21 79.56
CA GLN A 477 -107.08 31.52 80.98
C GLN A 477 -108.55 31.89 81.26
N GLU A 478 -109.22 32.60 80.34
CA GLU A 478 -110.65 32.90 80.42
C GLU A 478 -111.51 31.63 80.28
N TYR A 479 -111.16 30.67 79.41
CA TYR A 479 -111.88 29.40 79.23
C TYR A 479 -111.72 28.40 80.38
N MET A 480 -110.55 28.28 80.99
CA MET A 480 -110.35 27.42 82.17
C MET A 480 -111.24 27.84 83.35
N ASN A 481 -111.60 29.11 83.42
CA ASN A 481 -112.58 29.58 84.39
C ASN A 481 -113.99 29.00 84.11
N MET A 482 -114.34 28.72 82.85
CA MET A 482 -115.66 28.18 82.46
C MET A 482 -115.78 26.64 82.55
N VAL A 483 -114.72 25.87 82.28
CA VAL A 483 -114.78 24.38 82.31
C VAL A 483 -114.97 23.83 83.72
N ARG A 484 -114.51 24.55 84.74
CA ARG A 484 -114.79 24.25 86.14
C ARG A 484 -116.29 24.15 86.43
N ASP A 485 -117.10 24.88 85.68
CA ASP A 485 -118.56 24.92 85.84
C ASP A 485 -119.25 23.68 85.22
N PHE A 486 -118.55 22.88 84.42
CA PHE A 486 -119.15 21.84 83.59
C PHE A 486 -118.97 20.38 84.10
N GLU A 487 -118.11 20.12 85.10
CA GLU A 487 -117.81 18.75 85.60
C GLU A 487 -118.97 18.00 86.31
N GLN A 488 -120.20 18.54 86.34
CA GLN A 488 -121.27 18.07 87.24
C GLN A 488 -122.27 17.01 86.70
N SER A 489 -122.13 16.37 85.54
CA SER A 489 -123.05 15.25 85.19
C SER A 489 -122.56 14.23 84.12
N LYS A 490 -122.84 12.92 84.31
CA LYS A 490 -122.41 11.75 83.47
C LYS A 490 -123.49 10.66 83.32
N SER A 491 -123.44 9.85 82.23
CA SER A 491 -123.83 8.39 82.16
C SER A 491 -123.68 7.70 80.74
N PRO A 492 -123.53 6.35 80.60
CA PRO A 492 -122.78 5.61 79.54
C PRO A 492 -123.48 4.45 78.74
N GLY A 493 -122.79 3.85 77.73
CA GLY A 493 -123.12 2.57 77.03
C GLY A 493 -121.95 2.02 76.16
N GLY A 494 -121.63 0.70 76.19
CA GLY A 494 -120.28 0.20 75.78
C GLY A 494 -120.12 -1.19 75.12
N ASN A 495 -121.09 -1.73 74.37
CA ASN A 495 -120.95 -3.08 73.77
C ASN A 495 -120.41 -3.14 72.31
N ASP A 496 -120.29 -2.03 71.57
CA ASP A 496 -119.74 -2.02 70.19
C ASP A 496 -118.21 -2.21 70.10
N SER A 497 -117.51 -2.14 71.23
CA SER A 497 -116.04 -2.17 71.30
C SER A 497 -115.42 -3.53 70.95
N ILE A 498 -116.16 -4.63 71.07
CA ILE A 498 -115.57 -5.98 70.97
C ILE A 498 -115.58 -6.50 69.54
N LEU A 499 -116.65 -6.22 68.78
CA LEU A 499 -116.78 -6.65 67.39
C LEU A 499 -115.80 -5.94 66.45
N SER A 500 -115.47 -4.68 66.73
CA SER A 500 -114.42 -3.94 66.02
C SER A 500 -113.04 -4.59 66.17
N LYS A 501 -112.72 -5.16 67.35
CA LYS A 501 -111.43 -5.79 67.63
C LYS A 501 -111.18 -7.07 66.82
N LEU A 502 -112.20 -7.89 66.57
CA LEU A 502 -112.05 -9.11 65.76
C LEU A 502 -111.87 -8.80 64.27
N ARG A 503 -112.62 -7.82 63.74
CA ARG A 503 -112.43 -7.34 62.36
C ARG A 503 -111.05 -6.72 62.17
N GLN A 504 -110.57 -6.01 63.18
CA GLN A 504 -109.22 -5.44 63.18
C GLN A 504 -108.13 -6.53 63.12
N ARG A 505 -108.23 -7.61 63.89
CA ARG A 505 -107.27 -8.73 63.84
C ARG A 505 -107.19 -9.45 62.50
N LEU A 506 -108.32 -9.58 61.80
CA LEU A 506 -108.34 -10.18 60.47
C LEU A 506 -107.56 -9.31 59.47
N LYS A 507 -107.82 -8.00 59.50
CA LYS A 507 -107.15 -7.01 58.66
C LYS A 507 -105.64 -6.92 58.94
N GLU A 508 -105.23 -7.10 60.19
CA GLU A 508 -103.82 -7.16 60.58
C GLU A 508 -103.11 -8.40 60.01
N LYS A 509 -103.77 -9.56 59.95
CA LYS A 509 -103.20 -10.77 59.34
C LYS A 509 -103.07 -10.66 57.83
N GLU A 510 -104.06 -10.08 57.15
CA GLU A 510 -103.99 -9.82 55.70
C GLU A 510 -102.81 -8.90 55.38
N LYS A 511 -102.68 -7.79 56.12
CA LYS A 511 -101.56 -6.86 55.95
C LYS A 511 -100.20 -7.50 56.25
N ALA A 512 -100.09 -8.35 57.27
CA ALA A 512 -98.84 -9.04 57.58
C ALA A 512 -98.42 -10.04 56.49
N LEU A 513 -99.40 -10.66 55.82
CA LEU A 513 -99.14 -11.62 54.75
C LEU A 513 -98.73 -10.90 53.46
N GLU A 514 -99.34 -9.76 53.16
CA GLU A 514 -98.93 -8.86 52.06
C GLU A 514 -97.49 -8.35 52.28
N GLN A 515 -97.19 -7.86 53.49
CA GLN A 515 -95.82 -7.46 53.86
C GLN A 515 -94.80 -8.60 53.73
N ALA A 516 -95.14 -9.83 54.14
CA ALA A 516 -94.24 -10.97 54.01
C ALA A 516 -94.01 -11.41 52.55
N LEU A 517 -94.98 -11.15 51.66
CA LEU A 517 -94.81 -11.39 50.21
C LEU A 517 -93.92 -10.30 49.59
N ASP A 518 -94.16 -9.04 49.91
CA ASP A 518 -93.34 -7.92 49.45
C ASP A 518 -91.88 -8.06 49.92
N GLU A 519 -91.66 -8.47 51.18
CA GLU A 519 -90.32 -8.78 51.72
C GLU A 519 -89.64 -9.94 50.96
N LYS A 520 -90.39 -10.97 50.56
CA LYS A 520 -89.85 -12.08 49.77
C LYS A 520 -89.51 -11.66 48.34
N PHE A 521 -90.32 -10.82 47.70
CA PHE A 521 -90.00 -10.29 46.38
C PHE A 521 -88.78 -9.39 46.43
N ALA A 522 -88.68 -8.50 47.42
CA ALA A 522 -87.50 -7.67 47.64
C ALA A 522 -86.23 -8.50 47.87
N ALA A 523 -86.31 -9.59 48.65
CA ALA A 523 -85.18 -10.49 48.86
C ALA A 523 -84.77 -11.27 47.59
N ILE A 524 -85.72 -11.63 46.73
CA ILE A 524 -85.42 -12.26 45.42
C ILE A 524 -84.75 -11.24 44.50
N GLU A 525 -85.25 -10.01 44.42
CA GLU A 525 -84.62 -8.95 43.62
C GLU A 525 -83.20 -8.65 44.13
N GLU A 526 -82.97 -8.62 45.44
CA GLU A 526 -81.63 -8.47 46.00
C GLU A 526 -80.70 -9.64 45.61
N LYS A 527 -81.20 -10.88 45.61
CA LYS A 527 -80.45 -12.06 45.18
C LYS A 527 -80.18 -12.09 43.68
N ASP A 528 -81.13 -11.65 42.85
CA ASP A 528 -80.93 -11.51 41.40
C ASP A 528 -79.91 -10.42 41.09
N ASN A 529 -79.93 -9.31 41.83
CA ASN A 529 -78.92 -8.27 41.76
C ASN A 529 -77.53 -8.80 42.19
N GLU A 530 -77.46 -9.62 43.24
CA GLU A 530 -76.23 -10.26 43.70
C GLU A 530 -75.68 -11.26 42.66
N ILE A 531 -76.54 -12.07 42.03
CA ILE A 531 -76.16 -12.97 40.93
C ILE A 531 -75.65 -12.18 39.73
N HIS A 532 -76.33 -11.10 39.35
CA HIS A 532 -75.89 -10.25 38.25
C HIS A 532 -74.53 -9.61 38.53
N HIS A 533 -74.33 -9.14 39.76
CA HIS A 533 -73.04 -8.61 40.21
C HIS A 533 -71.93 -9.68 40.17
N LEU A 534 -72.20 -10.90 40.64
CA LEU A 534 -71.26 -12.02 40.57
C LEU A 534 -70.92 -12.41 39.12
N GLN A 535 -71.89 -12.40 38.21
CA GLN A 535 -71.65 -12.66 36.78
C GLN A 535 -70.75 -11.60 36.14
N LEU A 536 -70.94 -10.32 36.51
CA LEU A 536 -70.07 -9.22 36.07
C LEU A 536 -68.64 -9.41 36.58
N LEU A 537 -68.49 -9.73 37.87
CA LEU A 537 -67.18 -10.01 38.48
C LEU A 537 -66.48 -11.22 37.84
N LEU A 538 -67.23 -12.28 37.51
CA LEU A 538 -66.67 -13.48 36.89
C LEU A 538 -66.17 -13.17 35.47
N ARG A 539 -66.92 -12.37 34.69
CA ARG A 539 -66.47 -11.86 33.38
C ARG A 539 -65.28 -10.92 33.46
N GLU A 540 -65.16 -10.15 34.55
CA GLU A 540 -63.94 -9.37 34.81
C GLU A 540 -62.76 -10.29 35.09
N LYS A 541 -62.94 -11.34 35.90
CA LYS A 541 -61.88 -12.32 36.17
C LYS A 541 -61.49 -13.16 34.96
N GLU A 542 -62.43 -13.51 34.08
CA GLU A 542 -62.13 -14.18 32.80
C GLU A 542 -61.28 -13.28 31.90
N ARG A 543 -61.62 -11.98 31.81
CA ARG A 543 -60.80 -11.00 31.08
C ARG A 543 -59.42 -10.81 31.70
N ASP A 544 -59.32 -10.81 33.03
CA ASP A 544 -58.05 -10.74 33.74
C ASP A 544 -57.19 -12.00 33.48
N LEU A 545 -57.80 -13.18 33.46
CA LEU A 545 -57.12 -14.44 33.14
C LEU A 545 -56.64 -14.47 31.69
N GLU A 546 -57.45 -14.01 30.74
CA GLU A 546 -57.06 -13.93 29.34
C GLU A 546 -55.90 -12.95 29.13
N ARG A 547 -55.93 -11.79 29.81
CA ARG A 547 -54.80 -10.86 29.87
C ARG A 547 -53.55 -11.52 30.45
N LEU A 548 -53.67 -12.25 31.55
CA LEU A 548 -52.55 -12.95 32.18
C LEU A 548 -51.98 -14.03 31.26
N ASN A 549 -52.84 -14.77 30.55
CA ASN A 549 -52.42 -15.82 29.63
C ASN A 549 -51.67 -15.25 28.42
N ASN A 550 -52.13 -14.12 27.88
CA ASN A 550 -51.43 -13.40 26.82
C ASN A 550 -50.06 -12.87 27.29
N LEU A 551 -49.97 -12.36 28.53
CA LEU A 551 -48.70 -11.97 29.14
C LEU A 551 -47.76 -13.17 29.32
N LEU A 552 -48.28 -14.33 29.75
CA LEU A 552 -47.50 -15.56 29.88
C LEU A 552 -46.99 -16.06 28.53
N SER A 553 -47.82 -16.05 27.48
CA SER A 553 -47.41 -16.41 26.12
C SER A 553 -46.32 -15.47 25.60
N HIS A 554 -46.46 -14.17 25.82
CA HIS A 554 -45.44 -13.19 25.44
C HIS A 554 -44.13 -13.41 26.21
N ASN A 555 -44.20 -13.72 27.50
CA ASN A 555 -43.04 -14.06 28.31
C ASN A 555 -42.37 -15.36 27.82
N GLU A 556 -43.14 -16.37 27.43
CA GLU A 556 -42.62 -17.61 26.86
C GLU A 556 -41.88 -17.36 25.54
N GLU A 557 -42.44 -16.54 24.64
CA GLU A 557 -41.75 -16.10 23.41
C GLU A 557 -40.46 -15.32 23.71
N THR A 558 -40.50 -14.45 24.72
CA THR A 558 -39.32 -13.68 25.14
C THR A 558 -38.23 -14.60 25.70
N ILE A 559 -38.60 -15.61 26.50
CA ILE A 559 -37.67 -16.65 26.97
C ILE A 559 -37.08 -17.43 25.80
N ASN A 560 -37.90 -17.84 24.83
CA ASN A 560 -37.43 -18.56 23.63
C ASN A 560 -36.46 -17.71 22.78
N ASN A 561 -36.70 -16.40 22.70
CA ASN A 561 -35.79 -15.46 22.04
C ASN A 561 -34.45 -15.36 22.81
N PHE A 562 -34.48 -15.29 24.14
CA PHE A 562 -33.27 -15.32 24.95
C PHE A 562 -32.51 -16.65 24.82
N ASP A 563 -33.19 -17.79 24.82
CA ASP A 563 -32.55 -19.09 24.61
C ASP A 563 -31.88 -19.19 23.22
N SER A 564 -32.50 -18.59 22.20
CA SER A 564 -31.93 -18.52 20.86
C SER A 564 -30.68 -17.63 20.83
N LEU A 565 -30.74 -16.47 21.49
CA LEU A 565 -29.60 -15.56 21.62
C LEU A 565 -28.46 -16.19 22.43
N ILE A 566 -28.76 -16.92 23.50
CA ILE A 566 -27.76 -17.65 24.29
C ILE A 566 -27.06 -18.69 23.42
N LYS A 567 -27.80 -19.47 22.62
CA LYS A 567 -27.20 -20.45 21.69
C LYS A 567 -26.31 -19.79 20.65
N GLU A 568 -26.71 -18.64 20.11
CA GLU A 568 -25.89 -17.87 19.17
C GLU A 568 -24.60 -17.37 19.85
N LYS A 569 -24.71 -16.83 21.06
CA LYS A 569 -23.54 -16.39 21.84
C LYS A 569 -22.62 -17.53 22.24
N ASP A 570 -23.16 -18.70 22.58
CA ASP A 570 -22.37 -19.91 22.82
C ASP A 570 -21.61 -20.35 21.56
N ALA A 571 -22.25 -20.27 20.38
CA ALA A 571 -21.60 -20.57 19.11
C ALA A 571 -20.49 -19.55 18.77
N GLU A 572 -20.73 -18.25 19.00
CA GLU A 572 -19.72 -17.19 18.85
C GLU A 572 -18.53 -17.41 19.79
N LEU A 573 -18.79 -17.74 21.06
CA LEU A 573 -17.74 -18.03 22.05
C LEU A 573 -16.93 -19.27 21.65
N GLN A 574 -17.57 -20.32 21.15
CA GLN A 574 -16.87 -21.49 20.61
C GLN A 574 -16.01 -21.13 19.40
N HIS A 575 -16.53 -20.31 18.49
CA HIS A 575 -15.77 -19.83 17.33
C HIS A 575 -14.55 -19.01 17.76
N LEU A 576 -14.71 -18.07 18.69
CA LEU A 576 -13.62 -17.26 19.23
C LEU A 576 -12.59 -18.12 19.96
N ALA A 577 -13.02 -19.08 20.79
CA ALA A 577 -12.12 -20.01 21.46
C ALA A 577 -11.33 -20.85 20.45
N SER A 578 -11.96 -21.31 19.36
CA SER A 578 -11.28 -22.04 18.29
C SER A 578 -10.27 -21.16 17.55
N THR A 579 -10.61 -19.89 17.31
CA THR A 579 -9.74 -18.91 16.65
C THR A 579 -8.53 -18.57 17.52
N LEU A 580 -8.73 -18.34 18.82
CA LEU A 580 -7.65 -18.14 19.79
C LEU A 580 -6.72 -19.36 19.84
N LYS A 581 -7.27 -20.57 19.81
CA LYS A 581 -6.46 -21.79 19.77
C LYS A 581 -5.65 -21.90 18.47
N ASN A 582 -6.20 -21.48 17.33
CA ASN A 582 -5.49 -21.46 16.06
C ASN A 582 -4.38 -20.41 16.04
N LEU A 583 -4.66 -19.20 16.54
CA LEU A 583 -3.65 -18.15 16.70
C LEU A 583 -2.53 -18.56 17.66
N GLN A 584 -2.86 -19.25 18.76
CA GLN A 584 -1.88 -19.79 19.69
C GLN A 584 -0.96 -20.83 19.01
N ARG A 585 -1.50 -21.69 18.14
CA ARG A 585 -0.69 -22.64 17.35
C ARG A 585 0.20 -21.93 16.34
N ALA A 586 -0.34 -20.98 15.57
CA ALA A 586 0.43 -20.21 14.60
C ALA A 586 1.57 -19.42 15.28
N LYS A 587 1.32 -18.86 16.46
CA LYS A 587 2.35 -18.24 17.29
C LYS A 587 3.45 -19.24 17.67
N GLN A 588 3.07 -20.43 18.15
CA GLN A 588 4.04 -21.48 18.51
C GLN A 588 4.87 -21.92 17.30
N ASP A 589 4.25 -22.08 16.12
CA ASP A 589 4.94 -22.47 14.88
C ASP A 589 5.98 -21.41 14.47
N VAL A 590 5.65 -20.13 14.59
CA VAL A 590 6.60 -19.02 14.32
C VAL A 590 7.73 -19.01 15.35
N GLU A 591 7.44 -19.19 16.65
CA GLU A 591 8.46 -19.29 17.69
C GLU A 591 9.40 -20.48 17.45
N ASP A 592 8.87 -21.64 17.05
CA ASP A 592 9.66 -22.82 16.72
C ASP A 592 10.48 -22.65 15.44
N ASN A 593 9.94 -21.97 14.42
CA ASN A 593 10.67 -21.60 13.20
C ASN A 593 11.85 -20.68 13.52
N LEU A 594 11.61 -19.64 14.33
CA LEU A 594 12.66 -18.72 14.77
C LEU A 594 13.74 -19.46 15.57
N ASN A 595 13.33 -20.34 16.50
CA ASN A 595 14.26 -21.15 17.27
C ASN A 595 15.11 -22.09 16.38
N ARG A 596 14.53 -22.67 15.33
CA ARG A 596 15.27 -23.47 14.34
C ARG A 596 16.27 -22.61 13.56
N SER A 597 15.86 -21.45 13.07
CA SER A 597 16.76 -20.51 12.38
C SER A 597 17.90 -20.02 13.29
N LEU A 598 17.62 -19.74 14.56
CA LEU A 598 18.64 -19.37 15.54
C LEU A 598 19.66 -20.50 15.74
N ARG A 599 19.20 -21.75 15.87
CA ARG A 599 20.11 -22.93 15.97
C ARG A 599 20.95 -23.13 14.71
N GLU A 600 20.38 -22.91 13.53
CA GLU A 600 21.13 -22.98 12.27
C GLU A 600 22.20 -21.89 12.20
N LYS A 601 21.86 -20.65 12.59
CA LYS A 601 22.83 -19.55 12.70
C LYS A 601 23.93 -19.88 13.70
N ASP A 602 23.60 -20.43 14.87
CA ASP A 602 24.58 -20.86 15.88
C ASP A 602 25.47 -22.01 15.35
N SER A 603 24.91 -22.92 14.56
CA SER A 603 25.68 -23.99 13.90
C SER A 603 26.65 -23.42 12.86
N ILE A 604 26.22 -22.47 12.03
CA ILE A 604 27.06 -21.78 11.06
C ILE A 604 28.15 -20.98 11.79
N ILE A 605 27.81 -20.25 12.85
CA ILE A 605 28.78 -19.53 13.67
C ILE A 605 29.82 -20.50 14.24
N SER A 606 29.38 -21.65 14.77
CA SER A 606 30.28 -22.68 15.30
C SER A 606 31.19 -23.27 14.20
N GLN A 607 30.65 -23.52 13.00
CA GLN A 607 31.44 -24.00 11.86
C GLN A 607 32.46 -22.96 11.38
N LEU A 608 32.07 -21.68 11.35
CA LEU A 608 32.97 -20.58 11.01
C LEU A 608 34.06 -20.41 12.06
N GLN A 609 33.73 -20.54 13.35
CA GLN A 609 34.70 -20.52 14.45
C GLN A 609 35.69 -21.68 14.33
N LEU A 610 35.22 -22.91 14.11
CA LEU A 610 36.09 -24.08 13.90
C LEU A 610 36.96 -23.95 12.64
N SER A 611 36.42 -23.39 11.55
CA SER A 611 37.18 -23.12 10.32
C SER A 611 38.24 -22.04 10.52
N LEU A 612 37.91 -20.98 11.26
CA LEU A 612 38.85 -19.93 11.65
C LEU A 612 39.95 -20.48 12.56
N GLU A 613 39.60 -21.30 13.55
CA GLU A 613 40.55 -21.96 14.44
C GLU A 613 41.46 -22.92 13.66
N GLY A 614 40.90 -23.70 12.74
CA GLY A 614 41.66 -24.56 11.82
C GLY A 614 42.64 -23.77 10.95
N LYS A 615 42.19 -22.69 10.31
CA LYS A 615 43.05 -21.80 9.53
C LYS A 615 44.12 -21.12 10.38
N THR A 616 43.80 -20.77 11.62
CA THR A 616 44.76 -20.19 12.57
C THR A 616 45.84 -21.20 12.90
N LYS A 617 45.47 -22.46 13.18
CA LYS A 617 46.40 -23.56 13.42
C LYS A 617 47.27 -23.89 12.20
N ASP A 618 46.69 -23.89 11.00
CA ASP A 618 47.44 -24.07 9.76
C ASP A 618 48.43 -22.92 9.53
N MET A 619 48.04 -21.69 9.87
CA MET A 619 48.93 -20.52 9.82
C MET A 619 50.05 -20.60 10.86
N GLU A 620 49.77 -21.08 12.07
CA GLU A 620 50.77 -21.35 13.11
C GLU A 620 51.75 -22.45 12.67
N GLN A 621 51.26 -23.52 12.04
CA GLN A 621 52.09 -24.58 11.47
C GLN A 621 52.93 -24.09 10.28
N MET A 622 52.36 -23.25 9.42
CA MET A 622 53.12 -22.59 8.36
C MET A 622 54.20 -21.67 8.95
N ALA A 623 53.88 -20.92 10.00
CA ALA A 623 54.85 -20.09 10.72
C ALA A 623 55.98 -20.93 11.35
N GLU A 624 55.68 -22.07 11.97
CA GLU A 624 56.68 -23.03 12.48
C GLU A 624 57.51 -23.64 11.34
N SER A 625 56.89 -23.98 10.20
CA SER A 625 57.59 -24.54 9.04
C SER A 625 58.53 -23.52 8.39
N LEU A 626 58.12 -22.25 8.33
CA LEU A 626 58.91 -21.13 7.84
C LEU A 626 60.05 -20.80 8.80
N LEU A 627 59.81 -20.88 10.12
CA LEU A 627 60.85 -20.73 11.12
C LEU A 627 61.93 -21.82 10.98
N ASN A 628 61.51 -23.07 10.71
CA ASN A 628 62.41 -24.20 10.46
C ASN A 628 63.17 -24.12 9.11
N GLN A 629 62.61 -23.45 8.09
CA GLN A 629 63.28 -23.18 6.81
C GLN A 629 64.16 -21.90 6.83
N SER A 630 64.09 -21.08 7.87
CA SER A 630 64.64 -19.71 7.87
C SER A 630 66.17 -19.59 8.01
N GLN A 631 66.92 -20.67 8.22
CA GLN A 631 68.38 -20.56 8.43
C GLN A 631 69.20 -20.24 7.17
N SER A 632 68.63 -20.25 5.95
CA SER A 632 69.38 -19.91 4.72
C SER A 632 68.71 -18.95 3.72
N HIS A 633 67.46 -18.50 3.93
CA HIS A 633 66.71 -17.65 2.96
C HIS A 633 66.24 -16.29 3.51
N ALA A 634 66.65 -15.90 4.73
CA ALA A 634 66.12 -14.72 5.42
C ALA A 634 66.46 -13.37 4.77
N ARG A 635 67.51 -13.26 3.94
CA ARG A 635 67.88 -11.99 3.29
C ARG A 635 67.08 -11.70 2.01
N ASP A 636 66.96 -12.67 1.11
CA ASP A 636 66.28 -12.47 -0.16
C ASP A 636 64.76 -12.34 0.00
N LEU A 637 64.18 -13.03 1.00
CA LEU A 637 62.76 -12.90 1.33
C LEU A 637 62.42 -11.54 1.96
N ALA A 638 63.32 -10.96 2.77
CA ALA A 638 63.12 -9.64 3.36
C ALA A 638 63.11 -8.53 2.29
N GLU A 639 63.96 -8.65 1.26
CA GLU A 639 63.99 -7.71 0.15
C GLU A 639 62.77 -7.84 -0.77
N GLN A 640 62.33 -9.07 -1.07
CA GLN A 640 61.08 -9.30 -1.82
C GLN A 640 59.82 -8.88 -1.03
N MET A 641 59.76 -9.10 0.28
CA MET A 641 58.66 -8.62 1.10
C MET A 641 58.67 -7.09 1.19
N GLY A 642 59.84 -6.45 1.30
CA GLY A 642 59.95 -4.99 1.26
C GLY A 642 59.48 -4.38 -0.07
N GLN A 643 59.77 -5.02 -1.20
CA GLN A 643 59.27 -4.60 -2.51
C GLN A 643 57.77 -4.83 -2.65
N ARG A 644 57.24 -5.98 -2.19
CA ARG A 644 55.80 -6.24 -2.17
C ARG A 644 55.06 -5.25 -1.29
N LEU A 645 55.60 -4.92 -0.12
CA LEU A 645 54.99 -3.97 0.81
C LEU A 645 54.92 -2.57 0.19
N LYS A 646 56.00 -2.11 -0.47
CA LYS A 646 56.00 -0.85 -1.22
C LYS A 646 54.98 -0.82 -2.35
N VAL A 647 54.81 -1.92 -3.09
CA VAL A 647 53.80 -2.01 -4.15
C VAL A 647 52.39 -2.02 -3.54
N THR A 648 52.16 -2.73 -2.45
CA THR A 648 50.86 -2.72 -1.77
C THR A 648 50.54 -1.37 -1.14
N GLU A 649 51.54 -0.67 -0.58
CA GLU A 649 51.39 0.68 -0.05
C GLU A 649 51.06 1.68 -1.16
N ALA A 650 51.72 1.57 -2.32
CA ALA A 650 51.42 2.40 -3.49
C ALA A 650 50.01 2.12 -4.04
N MET A 651 49.61 0.85 -4.15
CA MET A 651 48.26 0.47 -4.58
C MET A 651 47.18 0.92 -3.59
N LEU A 652 47.44 0.83 -2.28
CA LEU A 652 46.53 1.34 -1.26
C LEU A 652 46.45 2.86 -1.28
N ALA A 653 47.57 3.57 -1.45
CA ALA A 653 47.57 5.02 -1.62
C ALA A 653 46.81 5.46 -2.87
N GLU A 654 46.91 4.70 -3.96
CA GLU A 654 46.18 4.95 -5.19
C GLU A 654 44.68 4.62 -5.07
N ALA A 655 44.33 3.54 -4.36
CA ALA A 655 42.94 3.21 -4.02
C ALA A 655 42.31 4.26 -3.10
N VAL A 656 43.06 4.77 -2.12
CA VAL A 656 42.61 5.88 -1.25
C VAL A 656 42.39 7.13 -2.07
N LYS A 657 43.32 7.50 -2.97
CA LYS A 657 43.12 8.63 -3.88
C LYS A 657 41.95 8.42 -4.83
N ALA A 658 41.71 7.20 -5.33
CA ALA A 658 40.55 6.89 -6.16
C ALA A 658 39.25 7.03 -5.38
N ARG A 659 39.24 6.59 -4.11
CA ARG A 659 38.12 6.76 -3.20
C ARG A 659 37.88 8.23 -2.86
N GLU A 660 38.93 9.02 -2.62
CA GLU A 660 38.83 10.47 -2.40
C GLU A 660 38.25 11.19 -3.62
N ARG A 661 38.66 10.83 -4.84
CA ARG A 661 38.05 11.36 -6.07
C ARG A 661 36.58 10.98 -6.18
N LEU A 662 36.23 9.71 -5.93
CA LEU A 662 34.84 9.25 -5.98
C LEU A 662 33.96 9.92 -4.93
N VAL A 663 34.51 10.18 -3.73
CA VAL A 663 33.82 10.96 -2.68
C VAL A 663 33.62 12.41 -3.15
N ALA A 664 34.63 13.06 -3.71
CA ALA A 664 34.50 14.42 -4.25
C ALA A 664 33.49 14.50 -5.41
N ASP A 665 33.48 13.52 -6.31
CA ASP A 665 32.51 13.43 -7.40
C ASP A 665 31.09 13.24 -6.84
N ASN A 666 30.90 12.36 -5.85
CA ASN A 666 29.62 12.19 -5.17
C ASN A 666 29.18 13.44 -4.41
N GLU A 667 30.08 14.13 -3.72
CA GLU A 667 29.81 15.41 -3.06
C GLU A 667 29.33 16.44 -4.09
N SER A 668 30.00 16.57 -5.23
CA SER A 668 29.60 17.48 -6.31
C SER A 668 28.25 17.11 -6.93
N ALA A 669 27.95 15.81 -7.08
CA ALA A 669 26.67 15.33 -7.57
C ALA A 669 25.54 15.63 -6.57
N VAL A 670 25.80 15.43 -5.28
CA VAL A 670 24.86 15.77 -4.20
C VAL A 670 24.63 17.29 -4.14
N GLU A 671 25.67 18.11 -4.26
CA GLU A 671 25.55 19.57 -4.34
C GLU A 671 24.73 20.01 -5.57
N SER A 672 24.94 19.39 -6.73
CA SER A 672 24.15 19.64 -7.94
C SER A 672 22.67 19.27 -7.76
N LEU A 673 22.39 18.15 -7.08
CA LEU A 673 21.02 17.76 -6.72
C LEU A 673 20.40 18.75 -5.73
N PHE A 674 21.13 19.21 -4.71
CA PHE A 674 20.64 20.24 -3.80
C PHE A 674 20.36 21.56 -4.51
N ALA A 675 21.21 21.98 -5.45
CA ALA A 675 20.96 23.16 -6.28
C ALA A 675 19.71 22.98 -7.15
N THR A 676 19.51 21.78 -7.72
CA THR A 676 18.33 21.44 -8.52
C THR A 676 17.06 21.43 -7.67
N ILE A 677 17.10 20.83 -6.47
CA ILE A 677 15.99 20.84 -5.52
C ILE A 677 15.67 22.27 -5.12
N SER A 678 16.69 23.07 -4.76
CA SER A 678 16.50 24.48 -4.39
C SER A 678 15.89 25.30 -5.53
N SER A 679 16.31 25.06 -6.78
CA SER A 679 15.70 25.70 -7.95
C SER A 679 14.24 25.27 -8.16
N LYS A 680 13.93 23.99 -7.96
CA LYS A 680 12.54 23.49 -8.03
C LYS A 680 11.68 24.05 -6.91
N ASP A 681 12.20 24.14 -5.69
CA ASP A 681 11.50 24.74 -4.55
C ASP A 681 11.23 26.23 -4.78
N GLN A 682 12.19 26.95 -5.38
CA GLN A 682 12.00 28.34 -5.78
C GLN A 682 10.90 28.49 -6.85
N LEU A 683 10.87 27.62 -7.86
CA LEU A 683 9.80 27.62 -8.88
C LEU A 683 8.42 27.27 -8.28
N LEU A 684 8.38 26.31 -7.35
CA LEU A 684 7.16 25.98 -6.62
C LEU A 684 6.67 27.18 -5.81
N LYS A 685 7.57 27.87 -5.11
CA LYS A 685 7.26 29.09 -4.38
C LYS A 685 6.74 30.20 -5.29
N GLU A 686 7.39 30.45 -6.42
CA GLU A 686 6.95 31.43 -7.42
C GLU A 686 5.58 31.09 -8.00
N SER A 687 5.32 29.81 -8.27
CA SER A 687 4.01 29.34 -8.74
C SER A 687 2.92 29.51 -7.69
N ALA A 688 3.22 29.21 -6.41
CA ALA A 688 2.30 29.42 -5.29
C ALA A 688 2.01 30.91 -5.09
N GLU A 689 3.02 31.77 -5.17
CA GLU A 689 2.85 33.23 -5.14
C GLU A 689 2.02 33.72 -6.33
N HIS A 690 2.22 33.18 -7.53
CA HIS A 690 1.41 33.49 -8.70
C HIS A 690 -0.06 33.12 -8.48
N TYR A 691 -0.36 31.91 -7.98
CA TYR A 691 -1.72 31.50 -7.67
C TYR A 691 -2.34 32.37 -6.57
N ASN A 692 -1.58 32.75 -5.54
CA ASN A 692 -2.05 33.66 -4.50
C ASN A 692 -2.37 35.05 -5.05
N ARG A 693 -1.57 35.58 -5.99
CA ARG A 693 -1.87 36.85 -6.69
C ARG A 693 -3.16 36.72 -7.50
N MET A 694 -3.30 35.66 -8.31
CA MET A 694 -4.51 35.40 -9.08
C MET A 694 -5.76 35.27 -8.19
N LEU A 695 -5.64 34.58 -7.05
CA LEU A 695 -6.74 34.47 -6.07
C LEU A 695 -7.07 35.83 -5.46
N SER A 696 -6.07 36.66 -5.17
CA SER A 696 -6.29 38.02 -4.67
C SER A 696 -6.98 38.91 -5.70
N GLU A 697 -6.57 38.85 -6.97
CA GLU A 697 -7.21 39.56 -8.09
C GLU A 697 -8.65 39.10 -8.28
N ARG A 698 -8.92 37.79 -8.28
CA ARG A 698 -10.30 37.26 -8.35
C ARG A 698 -11.14 37.66 -7.13
N ALA A 699 -10.56 37.68 -5.94
CA ALA A 699 -11.24 38.16 -4.75
C ALA A 699 -11.59 39.65 -4.84
N GLN A 700 -10.68 40.47 -5.38
CA GLN A 700 -10.93 41.89 -5.66
C GLN A 700 -12.02 42.08 -6.72
N GLU A 701 -11.99 41.33 -7.82
CA GLU A 701 -13.03 41.36 -8.85
C GLU A 701 -14.41 40.98 -8.27
N ILE A 702 -14.48 39.93 -7.43
CA ILE A 702 -15.72 39.54 -6.75
C ILE A 702 -16.20 40.68 -5.83
N GLN A 703 -15.30 41.34 -5.11
CA GLN A 703 -15.63 42.48 -4.26
C GLN A 703 -16.15 43.68 -5.07
N GLU A 704 -15.52 43.98 -6.20
CA GLU A 704 -15.93 45.03 -7.14
C GLU A 704 -17.32 44.73 -7.73
N LEU A 705 -17.57 43.49 -8.17
CA LEU A 705 -18.87 43.05 -8.67
C LEU A 705 -19.96 43.10 -7.59
N LYS A 706 -19.64 42.69 -6.35
CA LYS A 706 -20.56 42.84 -5.22
C LYS A 706 -20.90 44.30 -4.94
N LYS A 707 -19.92 45.20 -5.03
CA LYS A 707 -20.14 46.64 -4.89
C LYS A 707 -21.02 47.16 -6.02
N GLN A 708 -20.75 46.80 -7.28
CA GLN A 708 -21.57 47.18 -8.43
C GLN A 708 -23.02 46.67 -8.31
N LEU A 709 -23.22 45.45 -7.80
CA LEU A 709 -24.55 44.92 -7.53
C LEU A 709 -25.27 45.70 -6.43
N SER A 710 -24.57 46.05 -5.34
CA SER A 710 -25.11 46.90 -4.28
C SER A 710 -25.49 48.28 -4.79
N ASP A 711 -24.63 48.92 -5.59
CA ASP A 711 -24.88 50.23 -6.19
C ASP A 711 -26.09 50.17 -7.13
N ARG A 712 -26.20 49.14 -7.97
CA ARG A 712 -27.38 48.94 -8.83
C ARG A 712 -28.65 48.63 -8.06
N GLN A 713 -28.57 47.89 -6.96
CA GLN A 713 -29.72 47.64 -6.10
C GLN A 713 -30.20 48.93 -5.42
N GLN A 714 -29.28 49.81 -5.03
CA GLN A 714 -29.61 51.13 -4.48
C GLN A 714 -30.19 52.06 -5.55
N GLU A 715 -29.66 52.05 -6.77
CA GLU A 715 -30.23 52.79 -7.91
C GLU A 715 -31.64 52.29 -8.25
N LEU A 716 -31.87 50.98 -8.27
CA LEU A 716 -33.21 50.40 -8.47
C LEU A 716 -34.17 50.80 -7.35
N ALA A 717 -33.74 50.74 -6.08
CA ALA A 717 -34.57 51.18 -4.96
C ALA A 717 -34.91 52.67 -5.03
N THR A 718 -33.99 53.52 -5.49
CA THR A 718 -34.26 54.95 -5.68
C THR A 718 -35.19 55.20 -6.88
N ALA A 719 -35.03 54.46 -7.98
CA ALA A 719 -35.93 54.50 -9.13
C ALA A 719 -37.34 53.99 -8.79
N GLU A 720 -37.47 52.89 -8.03
CA GLU A 720 -38.74 52.38 -7.52
C GLU A 720 -39.43 53.43 -6.64
N LYS A 721 -38.68 54.04 -5.71
CA LYS A 721 -39.22 55.12 -4.87
C LYS A 721 -39.70 56.32 -5.70
N GLN A 722 -38.92 56.75 -6.69
CA GLN A 722 -39.32 57.83 -7.61
C GLN A 722 -40.57 57.45 -8.42
N SER A 723 -40.62 56.23 -8.97
CA SER A 723 -41.79 55.73 -9.71
C SER A 723 -43.05 55.66 -8.83
N SER A 724 -42.90 55.27 -7.56
CA SER A 724 -44.01 55.25 -6.60
C SER A 724 -44.50 56.65 -6.25
N SER A 725 -43.60 57.63 -6.12
CA SER A 725 -43.99 59.03 -5.93
C SER A 725 -44.67 59.62 -7.16
N THR A 726 -44.17 59.36 -8.37
CA THR A 726 -44.80 59.83 -9.61
C THR A 726 -46.15 59.15 -9.84
N ALA A 727 -46.28 57.87 -9.51
CA ALA A 727 -47.57 57.17 -9.52
C ALA A 727 -48.53 57.81 -8.51
N GLN A 728 -48.09 58.08 -7.27
CA GLN A 728 -48.90 58.74 -6.25
C GLN A 728 -49.34 60.15 -6.66
N GLU A 729 -48.44 60.94 -7.25
CA GLU A 729 -48.76 62.26 -7.83
C GLU A 729 -49.77 62.14 -8.97
N SER A 730 -49.62 61.17 -9.87
CA SER A 730 -50.58 60.91 -10.96
C SER A 730 -51.96 60.49 -10.43
N TYR A 731 -52.02 59.71 -9.34
CA TYR A 731 -53.28 59.37 -8.69
C TYR A 731 -53.93 60.60 -8.04
N LEU A 732 -53.14 61.47 -7.42
CA LEU A 732 -53.60 62.73 -6.85
C LEU A 732 -54.13 63.68 -7.93
N GLU A 733 -53.41 63.83 -9.03
CA GLU A 733 -53.83 64.65 -10.18
C GLU A 733 -55.09 64.07 -10.82
N THR A 734 -55.17 62.75 -10.99
CA THR A 734 -56.38 62.07 -11.49
C THR A 734 -57.57 62.27 -10.55
N ALA A 735 -57.35 62.25 -9.23
CA ALA A 735 -58.39 62.52 -8.24
C ALA A 735 -58.85 63.99 -8.27
N GLN A 736 -57.93 64.93 -8.44
CA GLN A 736 -58.24 66.36 -8.62
C GLN A 736 -59.03 66.61 -9.92
N LEU A 737 -58.64 65.98 -11.03
CA LEU A 737 -59.38 66.05 -12.28
C LEU A 737 -60.78 65.46 -12.17
N LYS A 738 -60.94 64.34 -11.45
CA LYS A 738 -62.27 63.74 -11.14
C LYS A 738 -63.11 64.65 -10.26
N ALA A 739 -62.52 65.31 -9.26
CA ALA A 739 -63.21 66.26 -8.41
C ALA A 739 -63.68 67.49 -9.21
N LEU A 740 -62.81 68.05 -10.06
CA LEU A 740 -63.17 69.13 -10.98
C LEU A 740 -64.26 68.70 -11.96
N LEU A 741 -64.19 67.47 -12.50
CA LEU A 741 -65.26 66.92 -13.33
C LEU A 741 -66.58 66.83 -12.55
N ALA A 742 -66.57 66.35 -11.31
CA ALA A 742 -67.76 66.30 -10.46
C ALA A 742 -68.32 67.70 -10.14
N GLU A 743 -67.45 68.69 -9.93
CA GLU A 743 -67.86 70.10 -9.78
C GLU A 743 -68.46 70.65 -11.07
N LYS A 744 -67.87 70.34 -12.23
CA LYS A 744 -68.41 70.71 -13.55
C LYS A 744 -69.74 70.03 -13.81
N ASP A 745 -69.89 68.75 -13.47
CA ASP A 745 -71.14 68.00 -13.57
C ASP A 745 -72.20 68.56 -12.62
N SER A 746 -71.82 68.94 -11.39
CA SER A 746 -72.70 69.65 -10.46
C SER A 746 -73.16 70.99 -11.02
N LEU A 747 -72.25 71.74 -11.67
CA LEU A 747 -72.59 73.00 -12.35
C LEU A 747 -73.51 72.76 -13.55
N ILE A 748 -73.23 71.75 -14.37
CA ILE A 748 -74.09 71.34 -15.50
C ILE A 748 -75.47 70.95 -14.99
N ASN A 749 -75.57 70.18 -13.90
CA ASN A 749 -76.83 69.82 -13.27
C ASN A 749 -77.57 71.05 -12.73
N LYS A 750 -76.88 72.01 -12.11
CA LYS A 750 -77.49 73.29 -11.68
C LYS A 750 -77.96 74.13 -12.86
N LEU A 751 -77.22 74.14 -13.98
CA LEU A 751 -77.63 74.82 -15.22
C LEU A 751 -78.82 74.13 -15.88
N LEU A 752 -78.85 72.80 -15.89
CA LEU A 752 -79.98 71.99 -16.35
C LEU A 752 -81.21 72.24 -15.49
N GLN A 753 -81.06 72.28 -14.16
CA GLN A 753 -82.15 72.57 -13.24
C GLN A 753 -82.68 74.00 -13.42
N ARG A 754 -81.80 75.01 -13.55
CA ARG A 754 -82.22 76.37 -13.96
C ARG A 754 -82.88 76.40 -15.34
N GLY A 755 -82.42 75.57 -16.27
CA GLY A 755 -83.03 75.39 -17.58
C GLY A 755 -84.46 74.84 -17.46
N GLN A 756 -84.64 73.80 -16.66
CA GLN A 756 -85.93 73.19 -16.35
C GLN A 756 -86.86 74.15 -15.60
N GLU A 757 -86.36 74.93 -14.64
CA GLU A 757 -87.11 75.98 -13.94
C GLU A 757 -87.54 77.09 -14.89
N ARG A 758 -86.66 77.49 -15.81
CA ARG A 758 -86.97 78.50 -16.84
C ARG A 758 -87.94 77.96 -17.88
N ASP A 759 -87.86 76.68 -18.22
CA ASP A 759 -88.79 76.00 -19.13
C ASP A 759 -90.15 75.74 -18.43
N GLN A 760 -90.17 75.52 -17.11
CA GLN A 760 -91.39 75.53 -16.28
C GLN A 760 -92.00 76.94 -16.22
N PHE A 761 -91.20 77.99 -16.10
CA PHE A 761 -91.65 79.39 -16.13
C PHE A 761 -92.18 79.79 -17.53
N LEU A 762 -91.56 79.28 -18.61
CA LEU A 762 -92.05 79.45 -19.98
C LEU A 762 -93.32 78.63 -20.26
N ALA A 763 -93.47 77.47 -19.62
CA ALA A 763 -94.70 76.67 -19.67
C ALA A 763 -95.84 77.34 -18.89
N GLU A 764 -95.56 77.98 -17.75
CA GLU A 764 -96.54 78.79 -17.00
C GLU A 764 -96.98 80.06 -17.75
N MET A 765 -96.13 80.62 -18.62
CA MET A 765 -96.45 81.80 -19.43
C MET A 765 -97.15 81.51 -20.77
N ARG A 766 -97.32 80.24 -21.17
CA ARG A 766 -97.83 79.86 -22.51
C ARG A 766 -99.23 79.25 -22.58
N GLN A 767 -100.03 79.20 -21.50
CA GLN A 767 -101.43 78.73 -21.60
C GLN A 767 -102.41 79.52 -20.72
N LYS A 768 -102.86 80.67 -21.24
CA LYS A 768 -104.22 81.22 -21.05
C LYS A 768 -104.63 82.01 -22.30
N ALA A 769 -105.01 81.27 -23.35
CA ALA A 769 -106.01 81.65 -24.36
C ALA A 769 -106.30 80.42 -25.26
N GLU A 770 -107.17 79.57 -24.73
CA GLU A 770 -108.09 78.67 -25.44
C GLU A 770 -109.15 79.48 -26.26
N PRO A 771 -110.08 78.88 -27.05
CA PRO A 771 -110.24 77.48 -27.46
C PRO A 771 -110.63 77.25 -28.95
N ASP A 772 -110.50 75.99 -29.38
CA ASP A 772 -111.23 75.29 -30.44
C ASP A 772 -110.94 75.56 -31.94
N GLN A 773 -109.78 75.08 -32.38
CA GLN A 773 -109.71 74.14 -33.51
C GLN A 773 -109.72 72.70 -32.97
N VAL A 774 -110.92 72.19 -32.65
CA VAL A 774 -111.19 70.88 -32.04
C VAL A 774 -111.24 69.70 -33.02
N LEU A 775 -111.01 69.89 -34.33
CA LEU A 775 -111.32 68.82 -35.30
C LEU A 775 -110.16 68.36 -36.20
N GLU A 776 -108.96 68.94 -36.10
CA GLU A 776 -107.92 68.74 -37.13
C GLU A 776 -106.68 67.91 -36.75
N LEU A 777 -106.45 67.56 -35.48
CA LEU A 777 -105.29 66.71 -35.12
C LEU A 777 -105.54 65.61 -34.06
N ARG A 778 -106.79 65.39 -33.60
CA ARG A 778 -107.11 64.30 -32.64
C ARG A 778 -107.89 63.13 -33.20
N GLN A 779 -108.61 63.30 -34.30
CA GLN A 779 -109.00 62.21 -35.20
C GLN A 779 -108.27 62.55 -36.49
N THR A 780 -107.06 62.06 -36.73
CA THR A 780 -106.84 61.07 -37.80
C THR A 780 -105.36 60.71 -37.81
N ILE A 781 -104.57 61.02 -36.78
CA ILE A 781 -103.35 60.23 -36.51
C ILE A 781 -103.75 58.80 -36.08
N GLN A 782 -104.99 58.60 -35.60
CA GLN A 782 -105.63 57.28 -35.54
C GLN A 782 -105.90 56.67 -36.93
N ILE A 783 -106.06 57.48 -37.99
CA ILE A 783 -106.36 57.02 -39.36
C ILE A 783 -105.11 57.01 -40.27
N MET A 784 -104.03 57.73 -39.95
CA MET A 784 -102.71 57.50 -40.58
C MET A 784 -101.94 56.35 -39.94
N GLN A 785 -102.28 55.95 -38.71
CA GLN A 785 -101.85 54.65 -38.17
C GLN A 785 -102.52 53.49 -38.94
N GLU A 786 -103.79 53.61 -39.35
CA GLU A 786 -104.45 52.60 -40.21
C GLU A 786 -104.08 52.66 -41.71
N LYS A 787 -103.43 53.74 -42.18
CA LYS A 787 -102.89 53.82 -43.56
C LYS A 787 -101.41 53.47 -43.66
N LEU A 788 -100.59 53.69 -42.64
CA LEU A 788 -99.23 53.13 -42.59
C LEU A 788 -99.27 51.59 -42.47
N GLU A 789 -100.29 51.03 -41.81
CA GLU A 789 -100.54 49.59 -41.77
C GLU A 789 -101.17 49.00 -43.06
N ARG A 790 -101.57 49.82 -44.05
CA ARG A 790 -102.07 49.32 -45.35
C ARG A 790 -101.26 49.76 -46.59
N GLU A 791 -100.29 50.66 -46.45
CA GLU A 791 -99.44 51.11 -47.58
C GLU A 791 -97.96 50.66 -47.48
N ALA A 792 -97.53 50.09 -46.34
CA ALA A 792 -96.29 49.29 -46.27
C ALA A 792 -96.47 47.82 -46.75
N GLU A 793 -97.72 47.38 -46.96
CA GLU A 793 -98.06 46.03 -47.41
C GLU A 793 -98.12 45.85 -48.95
N LEU A 794 -97.70 46.85 -49.75
CA LEU A 794 -97.73 46.75 -51.22
C LEU A 794 -96.41 46.82 -51.98
N SER A 795 -95.25 46.97 -51.36
CA SER A 795 -93.98 46.78 -52.10
C SER A 795 -92.80 46.86 -51.13
N ARG A 796 -92.10 45.79 -50.74
CA ARG A 796 -91.93 44.46 -51.35
C ARG A 796 -91.86 44.47 -52.88
N ARG A 797 -91.15 45.45 -53.42
CA ARG A 797 -90.32 45.29 -54.61
C ARG A 797 -89.39 46.50 -54.62
N ASN A 798 -88.18 46.26 -54.10
CA ASN A 798 -87.01 45.98 -54.94
C ASN A 798 -86.61 47.30 -55.62
N SER A 799 -85.44 47.85 -55.40
CA SER A 799 -84.17 47.15 -55.61
C SER A 799 -83.03 48.07 -55.17
N GLU A 800 -82.11 47.54 -54.37
CA GLU A 800 -80.68 47.38 -54.75
C GLU A 800 -79.85 48.49 -54.04
N ASP A 801 -78.90 48.23 -53.14
CA ASP A 801 -77.99 47.09 -53.11
C ASP A 801 -77.57 46.65 -51.70
N ASN A 802 -77.50 45.33 -51.61
CA ASN A 802 -76.82 44.46 -50.66
C ASN A 802 -75.63 45.06 -49.89
N GLN A 803 -75.72 45.07 -48.57
CA GLN A 803 -74.88 44.29 -47.63
C GLN A 803 -75.05 44.86 -46.23
N GLU A 804 -75.57 44.07 -45.27
CA GLU A 804 -74.97 43.88 -43.94
C GLU A 804 -75.87 43.06 -43.00
N ASN A 805 -75.48 41.79 -42.87
CA ASN A 805 -75.55 40.97 -41.66
C ASN A 805 -76.30 41.53 -40.43
N ASN A 806 -77.53 41.04 -40.23
CA ASN A 806 -78.39 41.23 -39.06
C ASN A 806 -77.64 41.08 -37.69
N PRO A 807 -77.47 42.16 -36.89
CA PRO A 807 -76.65 42.14 -35.67
C PRO A 807 -77.42 41.81 -34.37
N LEU A 808 -78.75 41.67 -34.41
CA LEU A 808 -79.56 41.46 -33.19
C LEU A 808 -79.65 39.97 -32.78
N SER A 809 -79.79 39.02 -33.71
CA SER A 809 -79.66 37.60 -33.35
C SER A 809 -78.21 37.22 -33.02
N LYS A 810 -77.22 37.88 -33.67
CA LYS A 810 -75.81 37.77 -33.31
C LYS A 810 -75.53 38.32 -31.92
N LYS A 811 -76.12 39.46 -31.50
CA LYS A 811 -75.96 39.95 -30.11
C LYS A 811 -76.51 38.97 -29.08
N THR A 812 -77.71 38.42 -29.29
CA THR A 812 -78.27 37.43 -28.34
C THR A 812 -77.47 36.12 -28.34
N VAL A 813 -77.02 35.63 -29.50
CA VAL A 813 -76.17 34.44 -29.59
C VAL A 813 -74.76 34.70 -29.03
N VAL A 814 -74.22 35.91 -29.17
CA VAL A 814 -72.92 36.31 -28.59
C VAL A 814 -73.04 36.49 -27.07
N VAL A 815 -74.13 37.04 -26.57
CA VAL A 815 -74.41 37.12 -25.12
C VAL A 815 -74.56 35.72 -24.53
N LEU A 816 -75.35 34.83 -25.16
CA LEU A 816 -75.50 33.44 -24.73
C LEU A 816 -74.19 32.64 -24.86
N LYS A 817 -73.38 32.86 -25.89
CA LYS A 817 -72.03 32.26 -26.00
C LYS A 817 -71.08 32.79 -24.94
N LYS A 818 -71.16 34.07 -24.60
CA LYS A 818 -70.35 34.69 -23.54
C LYS A 818 -70.77 34.18 -22.16
N GLU A 819 -72.06 34.03 -21.91
CA GLU A 819 -72.59 33.41 -20.69
C GLU A 819 -72.23 31.92 -20.61
N LEU A 820 -72.33 31.17 -21.71
CA LEU A 820 -71.91 29.77 -21.76
C LEU A 820 -70.40 29.63 -21.51
N ALA A 821 -69.58 30.50 -22.10
CA ALA A 821 -68.15 30.54 -21.86
C ALA A 821 -67.83 30.89 -20.40
N GLN A 822 -68.51 31.88 -19.82
CA GLN A 822 -68.37 32.22 -18.40
C GLN A 822 -68.79 31.09 -17.47
N LYS A 823 -69.89 30.38 -17.77
CA LYS A 823 -70.32 29.21 -16.99
C LYS A 823 -69.37 28.03 -17.14
N THR A 824 -68.79 27.82 -18.32
CA THR A 824 -67.78 26.78 -18.57
C THR A 824 -66.47 27.10 -17.86
N GLU A 825 -66.05 28.36 -17.86
CA GLU A 825 -64.86 28.81 -17.12
C GLU A 825 -65.07 28.72 -15.60
N ALA A 826 -66.26 29.09 -15.11
CA ALA A 826 -66.62 28.92 -13.70
C ALA A 826 -66.65 27.44 -13.28
N LEU A 827 -67.17 26.55 -14.13
CA LEU A 827 -67.15 25.11 -13.90
C LEU A 827 -65.72 24.55 -13.90
N ASN A 828 -64.87 24.94 -14.84
CA ASN A 828 -63.46 24.52 -14.86
C ASN A 828 -62.70 25.05 -13.64
N LYS A 829 -62.96 26.28 -13.19
CA LYS A 829 -62.41 26.82 -11.94
C LYS A 829 -62.91 26.06 -10.71
N ALA A 830 -64.17 25.61 -10.70
CA ALA A 830 -64.70 24.78 -9.62
C ALA A 830 -64.09 23.37 -9.63
N LEU A 831 -63.96 22.74 -10.79
CA LEU A 831 -63.33 21.42 -10.95
C LEU A 831 -61.84 21.44 -10.57
N LYS A 832 -61.14 22.52 -10.94
CA LYS A 832 -59.75 22.71 -10.53
C LYS A 832 -59.63 22.86 -9.01
N ARG A 833 -60.52 23.62 -8.37
CA ARG A 833 -60.59 23.69 -6.89
C ARG A 833 -60.95 22.36 -6.26
N GLU A 834 -61.84 21.57 -6.87
CA GLU A 834 -62.18 20.22 -6.37
C GLU A 834 -60.96 19.29 -6.44
N ASN A 835 -60.18 19.34 -7.52
CA ASN A 835 -58.95 18.56 -7.65
C ASN A 835 -57.87 19.05 -6.67
N GLU A 836 -57.71 20.36 -6.48
CA GLU A 836 -56.82 20.94 -5.47
C GLU A 836 -57.23 20.51 -4.06
N LEU A 837 -58.54 20.45 -3.77
CA LEU A 837 -59.06 19.95 -2.50
C LEU A 837 -58.90 18.43 -2.34
N LYS A 838 -59.00 17.64 -3.42
CA LYS A 838 -58.73 16.19 -3.37
C LYS A 838 -57.26 15.90 -3.12
N ILE A 839 -56.36 16.67 -3.72
CA ILE A 839 -54.92 16.58 -3.48
C ILE A 839 -54.61 16.96 -2.04
N SER A 840 -55.15 18.09 -1.55
CA SER A 840 -54.92 18.49 -0.16
C SER A 840 -55.54 17.52 0.86
N LEU A 841 -56.65 16.86 0.53
CA LEU A 841 -57.25 15.82 1.36
C LEU A 841 -56.39 14.54 1.37
N ALA A 842 -55.81 14.14 0.23
CA ALA A 842 -54.86 13.03 0.17
C ALA A 842 -53.55 13.34 0.92
N GLU A 843 -53.04 14.57 0.82
CA GLU A 843 -51.89 15.04 1.60
C GLU A 843 -52.19 15.04 3.10
N LEU A 844 -53.39 15.49 3.51
CA LEU A 844 -53.83 15.43 4.89
C LEU A 844 -54.00 13.99 5.39
N GLN A 845 -54.50 13.07 4.56
CA GLN A 845 -54.59 11.65 4.89
C GLN A 845 -53.20 11.02 5.06
N SER A 846 -52.24 11.34 4.19
CA SER A 846 -50.86 10.90 4.33
C SER A 846 -50.22 11.44 5.61
N ALA A 847 -50.40 12.74 5.88
CA ALA A 847 -49.89 13.37 7.09
C ALA A 847 -50.53 12.80 8.36
N LEU A 848 -51.82 12.43 8.33
CA LEU A 848 -52.48 11.74 9.45
C LEU A 848 -51.94 10.34 9.67
N SER A 849 -51.73 9.53 8.62
CA SER A 849 -51.09 8.21 8.76
C SER A 849 -49.64 8.30 9.23
N GLU A 850 -48.89 9.32 8.82
CA GLU A 850 -47.54 9.58 9.36
C GLU A 850 -47.57 9.99 10.83
N LEU A 851 -48.54 10.83 11.23
CA LEU A 851 -48.72 11.25 12.62
C LEU A 851 -49.17 10.08 13.52
N GLU A 852 -50.04 9.21 13.00
CA GLU A 852 -50.50 7.98 13.67
C GLU A 852 -49.35 6.98 13.82
N GLY A 853 -48.52 6.78 12.78
CA GLY A 853 -47.30 5.97 12.90
C GLY A 853 -46.28 6.56 13.87
N HIS A 854 -46.18 7.89 13.96
CA HIS A 854 -45.33 8.56 14.96
C HIS A 854 -45.88 8.42 16.39
N SER A 855 -47.20 8.51 16.60
CA SER A 855 -47.79 8.34 17.93
C SER A 855 -47.72 6.88 18.40
N GLU A 856 -47.91 5.92 17.49
CA GLU A 856 -47.69 4.49 17.75
C GLU A 856 -46.22 4.20 18.08
N GLY A 857 -45.28 4.77 17.31
CA GLY A 857 -43.85 4.65 17.60
C GLY A 857 -43.45 5.28 18.94
N GLN A 858 -44.04 6.43 19.30
CA GLN A 858 -43.84 7.06 20.61
C GLN A 858 -44.45 6.21 21.74
N ALA A 859 -45.63 5.62 21.53
CA ALA A 859 -46.25 4.72 22.49
C ALA A 859 -45.38 3.48 22.74
N ALA A 860 -44.88 2.83 21.69
CA ALA A 860 -43.97 1.69 21.79
C ALA A 860 -42.66 2.05 22.52
N ASN A 861 -42.11 3.26 22.29
CA ASN A 861 -40.92 3.73 23.01
C ASN A 861 -41.22 4.01 24.50
N ILE A 862 -42.38 4.59 24.83
CA ILE A 862 -42.82 4.78 26.22
C ILE A 862 -43.02 3.42 26.91
N GLU A 863 -43.59 2.43 26.23
CA GLU A 863 -43.76 1.07 26.76
C GLU A 863 -42.41 0.39 26.99
N SER A 864 -41.47 0.51 26.05
CA SER A 864 -40.09 0.00 26.20
C SER A 864 -39.33 0.67 27.36
N LEU A 865 -39.44 1.99 27.50
CA LEU A 865 -38.88 2.73 28.65
C LEU A 865 -39.55 2.34 29.97
N THR A 866 -40.86 2.11 29.96
CA THR A 866 -41.62 1.65 31.14
C THR A 866 -41.20 0.23 31.54
N ALA A 867 -40.99 -0.68 30.58
CA ALA A 867 -40.48 -2.02 30.81
C ALA A 867 -39.05 -1.99 31.36
N THR A 868 -38.20 -1.10 30.83
CA THR A 868 -36.84 -0.88 31.33
C THR A 868 -36.85 -0.34 32.76
N LEU A 869 -37.75 0.60 33.08
CA LEU A 869 -37.93 1.11 34.44
C LEU A 869 -38.40 0.01 35.40
N LYS A 870 -39.38 -0.81 35.01
CA LYS A 870 -39.82 -1.97 35.81
C LYS A 870 -38.68 -2.96 36.06
N THR A 871 -37.89 -3.26 35.04
CA THR A 871 -36.71 -4.15 35.18
C THR A 871 -35.69 -3.55 36.15
N LYS A 872 -35.46 -2.23 36.08
CA LYS A 872 -34.60 -1.53 37.06
C LYS A 872 -35.18 -1.57 38.47
N ASP A 873 -36.49 -1.40 38.63
CA ASP A 873 -37.17 -1.50 39.93
C ASP A 873 -37.11 -2.93 40.51
N GLU A 874 -37.23 -3.96 39.67
CA GLU A 874 -37.05 -5.36 40.05
C GLU A 874 -35.61 -5.65 40.50
N ILE A 875 -34.61 -5.15 39.77
CA ILE A 875 -33.20 -5.26 40.16
C ILE A 875 -32.95 -4.54 41.50
N ILE A 876 -33.53 -3.34 41.68
CA ILE A 876 -33.46 -2.60 42.95
C ILE A 876 -34.13 -3.42 44.07
N SER A 877 -35.28 -4.04 43.82
CA SER A 877 -35.97 -4.89 44.80
C SER A 877 -35.15 -6.12 45.18
N VAL A 878 -34.52 -6.81 44.23
CA VAL A 878 -33.64 -7.96 44.47
C VAL A 878 -32.39 -7.55 45.24
N LEU A 879 -31.78 -6.40 44.90
CA LEU A 879 -30.64 -5.86 45.64
C LEU A 879 -31.02 -5.47 47.08
N GLN A 880 -32.19 -4.86 47.28
CA GLN A 880 -32.75 -4.59 48.60
C GLN A 880 -33.04 -5.89 49.38
N GLN A 881 -33.55 -6.93 48.72
CA GLN A 881 -33.81 -8.24 49.33
C GLN A 881 -32.52 -8.97 49.72
N HIS A 882 -31.46 -8.92 48.90
CA HIS A 882 -30.15 -9.46 49.22
C HIS A 882 -29.47 -8.70 50.38
N LEU A 883 -29.66 -7.38 50.45
CA LEU A 883 -29.19 -6.59 51.59
C LEU A 883 -29.94 -6.96 52.89
N ASN A 884 -31.25 -7.22 52.82
CA ASN A 884 -32.05 -7.67 53.96
C ASN A 884 -31.71 -9.11 54.40
N GLN A 885 -31.34 -10.01 53.48
CA GLN A 885 -30.94 -11.39 53.79
C GLN A 885 -29.54 -11.48 54.42
N ARG A 886 -28.65 -10.52 54.16
CA ARG A 886 -27.31 -10.48 54.77
C ARG A 886 -27.30 -9.94 56.22
N GLY A 887 -28.44 -9.41 56.70
CA GLY A 887 -28.58 -8.82 58.03
C GLY A 887 -28.99 -9.77 59.17
N HIS A 888 -29.31 -11.04 58.89
CA HIS A 888 -29.87 -11.94 59.91
C HIS A 888 -29.18 -13.31 59.98
N THR A 889 -28.10 -13.39 60.76
CA THR A 889 -27.75 -14.62 61.50
C THR A 889 -27.29 -14.28 62.93
N ARG A 890 -27.94 -14.95 63.90
CA ARG A 890 -27.72 -15.06 65.36
C ARG A 890 -28.73 -14.23 66.22
N PRO A 891 -29.48 -14.86 67.18
CA PRO A 891 -28.92 -15.53 68.37
C PRO A 891 -29.45 -16.94 68.74
N ASP A 892 -28.59 -17.58 69.56
CA ASP A 892 -28.81 -18.59 70.62
C ASP A 892 -29.18 -20.08 70.39
N HIS A 893 -28.17 -20.91 70.71
CA HIS A 893 -28.14 -22.00 71.70
C HIS A 893 -29.35 -22.94 71.83
N THR A 894 -29.15 -24.23 71.51
CA THR A 894 -28.85 -25.26 72.53
C THR A 894 -28.53 -26.63 71.90
N GLN A 895 -27.43 -27.13 72.43
CA GLN A 895 -26.78 -28.43 72.32
C GLN A 895 -27.68 -29.62 72.67
N ASP A 896 -27.63 -30.68 71.85
CA ASP A 896 -27.49 -32.04 72.36
C ASP A 896 -26.76 -32.91 71.31
N HIS A 897 -25.55 -33.31 71.69
CA HIS A 897 -24.74 -34.34 71.02
C HIS A 897 -25.08 -35.69 71.61
N VAL A 898 -25.09 -36.77 70.81
CA VAL A 898 -24.61 -38.10 71.23
C VAL A 898 -24.48 -39.08 70.03
N ILE A 899 -23.21 -39.47 69.76
CA ILE A 899 -22.65 -40.81 69.38
C ILE A 899 -23.06 -41.38 67.98
N VAL A 900 -22.20 -41.66 66.98
CA VAL A 900 -20.97 -42.50 66.90
C VAL A 900 -20.11 -42.04 65.70
N CYS A 901 -18.78 -42.18 65.84
CA CYS A 901 -17.76 -41.87 64.84
C CYS A 901 -17.17 -43.16 64.20
N GLY A 902 -16.93 -43.14 62.87
CA GLY A 902 -15.81 -43.81 62.18
C GLY A 902 -15.93 -45.27 61.73
N MET A 903 -16.22 -45.50 60.43
CA MET A 903 -15.55 -46.51 59.59
C MET A 903 -15.81 -46.26 58.09
N GLU A 904 -14.76 -46.46 57.29
CA GLU A 904 -14.62 -46.22 55.86
C GLU A 904 -15.46 -47.14 54.96
N SER A 905 -15.96 -46.60 53.83
CA SER A 905 -16.20 -47.19 52.49
C SER A 905 -17.30 -46.36 51.79
N SER A 906 -17.15 -45.77 50.60
CA SER A 906 -16.19 -45.95 49.51
C SER A 906 -16.29 -44.75 48.53
N LEU A 907 -15.13 -44.22 48.13
CA LEU A 907 -14.90 -43.55 46.83
C LEU A 907 -15.24 -44.53 45.67
N PRO A 908 -15.55 -44.07 44.44
CA PRO A 908 -14.49 -43.72 43.47
C PRO A 908 -14.85 -42.52 42.56
N VAL A 909 -13.95 -41.76 41.93
CA VAL A 909 -12.48 -41.66 41.84
C VAL A 909 -12.26 -40.36 41.05
N LEU A 910 -11.39 -39.47 41.54
CA LEU A 910 -10.75 -38.42 40.72
C LEU A 910 -9.66 -39.05 39.83
N PRO A 911 -9.18 -38.37 38.79
CA PRO A 911 -7.91 -37.66 38.98
C PRO A 911 -8.05 -36.19 38.53
N GLN A 912 -7.79 -35.16 39.36
CA GLN A 912 -6.45 -34.66 39.75
C GLN A 912 -5.52 -34.51 38.52
N ARG A 913 -4.90 -33.38 38.21
CA ARG A 913 -4.28 -32.28 38.97
C ARG A 913 -3.91 -31.20 37.92
N GLU A 914 -3.54 -29.96 38.21
CA GLU A 914 -2.72 -29.46 39.31
C GLU A 914 -2.90 -27.93 39.41
N SER A 915 -3.10 -27.45 40.62
CA SER A 915 -2.95 -26.05 41.00
C SER A 915 -1.46 -25.72 41.17
N THR A 916 -1.00 -24.58 40.66
CA THR A 916 0.10 -23.85 41.30
C THR A 916 -0.39 -22.48 41.75
N ILE A 917 -0.22 -22.30 43.06
CA ILE A 917 -0.45 -21.13 43.90
C ILE A 917 0.54 -20.02 43.50
N ILE A 918 0.13 -18.74 43.57
CA ILE A 918 0.86 -17.59 44.18
C ILE A 918 0.15 -16.27 43.81
N GLY A 919 -0.43 -15.61 44.83
CA GLY A 919 -0.43 -14.16 45.08
C GLY A 919 -1.15 -13.18 44.15
N GLY A 920 -2.04 -12.37 44.73
CA GLY A 920 -2.25 -10.98 44.29
C GLY A 920 -3.69 -10.48 44.24
N ASP A 921 -4.20 -9.99 45.37
CA ASP A 921 -5.41 -9.16 45.44
C ASP A 921 -5.24 -7.85 44.63
N SER A 922 -5.70 -7.81 43.38
CA SER A 922 -5.91 -6.57 42.60
C SER A 922 -6.92 -6.69 41.44
N GLN A 923 -7.49 -7.87 41.17
CA GLN A 923 -8.27 -8.09 39.93
C GLN A 923 -9.75 -7.70 39.98
N GLN A 924 -10.28 -7.25 41.12
CA GLN A 924 -11.71 -7.01 41.25
C GLN A 924 -12.15 -5.62 40.74
N GLU A 925 -11.24 -4.63 40.67
CA GLU A 925 -11.54 -3.31 40.09
C GLU A 925 -11.37 -3.25 38.56
N VAL A 926 -10.47 -4.05 37.98
CA VAL A 926 -10.25 -4.08 36.52
C VAL A 926 -11.43 -4.74 35.77
N LYS A 927 -12.11 -5.70 36.41
CA LYS A 927 -13.26 -6.39 35.79
C LYS A 927 -14.50 -5.49 35.65
N MET A 928 -14.66 -4.49 36.53
CA MET A 928 -15.75 -3.52 36.47
C MET A 928 -15.59 -2.53 35.32
N MET A 929 -14.37 -2.04 35.07
CA MET A 929 -14.12 -1.13 33.94
C MET A 929 -14.18 -1.82 32.58
N SER A 930 -13.77 -3.09 32.49
CA SER A 930 -13.89 -3.88 31.25
C SER A 930 -15.35 -4.15 30.89
N LEU A 931 -16.19 -4.49 31.88
CA LEU A 931 -17.63 -4.68 31.68
C LEU A 931 -18.35 -3.39 31.27
N GLN A 932 -17.92 -2.24 31.79
CA GLN A 932 -18.50 -0.94 31.43
C GLN A 932 -18.10 -0.51 30.01
N HIS A 933 -16.88 -0.80 29.60
CA HIS A 933 -16.42 -0.60 28.22
C HIS A 933 -17.13 -1.52 27.23
N GLU A 934 -17.37 -2.78 27.62
CA GLU A 934 -18.15 -3.74 26.84
C GLU A 934 -19.63 -3.33 26.76
N HIS A 935 -20.21 -2.81 27.84
CA HIS A 935 -21.59 -2.32 27.84
C HIS A 935 -21.78 -1.07 26.96
N ASP A 936 -20.78 -0.18 26.92
CA ASP A 936 -20.76 0.98 26.02
C ASP A 936 -20.50 0.57 24.56
N ALA A 937 -19.68 -0.45 24.32
CA ALA A 937 -19.47 -1.03 23.00
C ALA A 937 -20.75 -1.71 22.47
N LEU A 938 -21.46 -2.45 23.33
CA LEU A 938 -22.72 -3.09 22.98
C LEU A 938 -23.83 -2.07 22.70
N ASN A 939 -23.92 -0.99 23.48
CA ASN A 939 -24.85 0.11 23.22
C ASN A 939 -24.54 0.86 21.92
N ARG A 940 -23.26 0.97 21.53
CA ARG A 940 -22.87 1.54 20.22
C ARG A 940 -23.22 0.61 19.08
N ALA A 941 -23.01 -0.70 19.23
CA ALA A 941 -23.38 -1.72 18.25
C ALA A 941 -24.90 -1.77 18.03
N LEU A 942 -25.68 -1.76 19.11
CA LEU A 942 -27.14 -1.75 19.05
C LEU A 942 -27.69 -0.49 18.35
N ARG A 943 -27.10 0.69 18.60
CA ARG A 943 -27.47 1.92 17.87
C ARG A 943 -27.11 1.88 16.40
N ALA A 944 -25.96 1.29 16.05
CA ALA A 944 -25.56 1.11 14.66
C ALA A 944 -26.48 0.11 13.93
N GLU A 945 -26.93 -0.93 14.62
CA GLU A 945 -27.87 -1.91 14.11
C GLU A 945 -29.26 -1.29 13.91
N GLN A 946 -29.76 -0.52 14.88
CA GLN A 946 -31.00 0.25 14.76
C GLN A 946 -30.93 1.29 13.63
N GLN A 947 -29.78 1.91 13.41
CA GLN A 947 -29.54 2.82 12.28
C GLN A 947 -29.52 2.07 10.94
N LEU A 948 -28.94 0.87 10.87
CA LEU A 948 -28.95 0.02 9.68
C LEU A 948 -30.35 -0.47 9.35
N TYR A 949 -31.14 -0.90 10.34
CA TYR A 949 -32.54 -1.26 10.12
C TYR A 949 -33.38 -0.05 9.70
N SER A 950 -33.15 1.13 10.30
CA SER A 950 -33.76 2.40 9.86
C SER A 950 -33.40 2.73 8.41
N SER A 951 -32.13 2.60 8.03
CA SER A 951 -31.66 2.86 6.66
C SER A 951 -32.16 1.81 5.66
N LEU A 952 -32.28 0.55 6.07
CA LEU A 952 -32.85 -0.53 5.25
C LEU A 952 -34.35 -0.31 5.03
N VAL A 953 -35.09 0.10 6.07
CA VAL A 953 -36.51 0.43 5.96
C VAL A 953 -36.75 1.70 5.13
N LYS A 954 -35.86 2.70 5.22
CA LYS A 954 -35.90 3.90 4.36
C LYS A 954 -35.58 3.58 2.90
N THR A 955 -34.55 2.77 2.64
CA THR A 955 -34.14 2.36 1.28
C THR A 955 -35.13 1.40 0.59
N VAL A 956 -35.94 0.67 1.36
CA VAL A 956 -37.06 -0.13 0.83
C VAL A 956 -38.31 0.73 0.54
N LYS A 957 -38.43 1.92 1.16
CA LYS A 957 -39.58 2.83 1.01
C LYS A 957 -39.42 3.92 -0.06
N GLU A 958 -38.22 4.16 -0.60
CA GLU A 958 -37.98 5.20 -1.61
C GLU A 958 -38.27 4.74 -3.07
N GLN A 959 -38.76 5.67 -3.89
CA GLN A 959 -39.62 5.53 -5.09
C GLN A 959 -39.15 4.71 -6.32
N ASP A 960 -38.13 3.84 -6.22
CA ASP A 960 -37.63 3.00 -7.34
C ASP A 960 -37.76 1.48 -7.09
N SER A 961 -38.72 1.10 -6.24
CA SER A 961 -38.93 -0.28 -5.81
C SER A 961 -39.22 -1.26 -6.96
N ALA A 962 -39.82 -0.83 -8.07
CA ALA A 962 -40.14 -1.71 -9.19
C ALA A 962 -38.90 -2.16 -9.99
N GLN A 963 -37.92 -1.27 -10.23
CA GLN A 963 -36.72 -1.60 -10.99
C GLN A 963 -35.74 -2.43 -10.16
N ARG A 964 -35.64 -2.14 -8.86
CA ARG A 964 -34.78 -2.90 -7.94
C ARG A 964 -35.35 -4.27 -7.60
N LEU A 965 -36.67 -4.39 -7.51
CA LEU A 965 -37.35 -5.68 -7.36
C LEU A 965 -37.27 -6.49 -8.67
N HIS A 966 -37.30 -5.85 -9.84
CA HIS A 966 -37.02 -6.52 -11.12
C HIS A 966 -35.56 -7.00 -11.24
N ALA A 967 -34.59 -6.20 -10.81
CA ALA A 967 -33.18 -6.62 -10.75
C ALA A 967 -32.98 -7.79 -9.79
N LEU A 968 -33.57 -7.75 -8.59
CA LEU A 968 -33.53 -8.87 -7.64
C LEU A 968 -34.25 -10.12 -8.18
N GLN A 969 -35.32 -9.96 -8.95
CA GLN A 969 -36.02 -11.07 -9.62
C GLN A 969 -35.14 -11.69 -10.72
N LEU A 970 -34.38 -10.89 -11.46
CA LEU A 970 -33.43 -11.36 -12.49
C LEU A 970 -32.24 -12.09 -11.85
N GLU A 971 -31.70 -11.55 -10.76
CA GLU A 971 -30.64 -12.21 -9.97
C GLU A 971 -31.14 -13.54 -9.39
N LEU A 972 -32.36 -13.58 -8.85
CA LEU A 972 -32.95 -14.83 -8.35
C LEU A 972 -33.14 -15.85 -9.47
N THR A 973 -33.54 -15.42 -10.67
CA THR A 973 -33.70 -16.30 -11.84
C THR A 973 -32.34 -16.84 -12.33
N ALA A 974 -31.30 -16.00 -12.32
CA ALA A 974 -29.94 -16.40 -12.65
C ALA A 974 -29.38 -17.42 -11.64
N VAL A 975 -29.61 -17.19 -10.34
CA VAL A 975 -29.24 -18.14 -9.28
C VAL A 975 -30.01 -19.47 -9.41
N GLN A 976 -31.30 -19.43 -9.76
CA GLN A 976 -32.10 -20.64 -10.01
C GLN A 976 -31.59 -21.44 -11.22
N LEU A 977 -31.20 -20.77 -12.31
CA LEU A 977 -30.59 -21.41 -13.49
C LEU A 977 -29.23 -22.03 -13.17
N LEU A 978 -28.38 -21.32 -12.41
CA LEU A 978 -27.09 -21.84 -11.96
C LEU A 978 -27.26 -23.05 -11.03
N ARG A 979 -28.27 -23.01 -10.14
CA ARG A 979 -28.62 -24.15 -9.29
C ARG A 979 -29.10 -25.35 -10.11
N GLN A 980 -29.92 -25.13 -11.14
CA GLN A 980 -30.37 -26.19 -12.05
C GLN A 980 -29.20 -26.79 -12.85
N GLN A 981 -28.28 -25.96 -13.32
CA GLN A 981 -27.08 -26.41 -14.03
C GLN A 981 -26.14 -27.20 -13.11
N LEU A 982 -26.03 -26.79 -11.84
CA LEU A 982 -25.29 -27.53 -10.83
C LEU A 982 -25.96 -28.88 -10.53
N GLU A 983 -27.28 -28.91 -10.36
CA GLU A 983 -28.04 -30.15 -10.17
C GLU A 983 -27.89 -31.12 -11.35
N GLU A 984 -27.89 -30.61 -12.59
CA GLU A 984 -27.60 -31.42 -13.79
C GLU A 984 -26.15 -31.92 -13.83
N SER A 985 -25.18 -31.09 -13.43
CA SER A 985 -23.77 -31.48 -13.34
C SER A 985 -23.52 -32.53 -12.25
N ILE A 986 -24.23 -32.44 -11.12
CA ILE A 986 -24.18 -33.43 -10.04
C ILE A 986 -24.80 -34.73 -10.53
N LYS A 987 -25.95 -34.67 -11.22
CA LYS A 987 -26.61 -35.85 -11.77
C LYS A 987 -25.75 -36.58 -12.79
N THR A 988 -25.11 -35.86 -13.71
CA THR A 988 -24.16 -36.46 -14.66
C THR A 988 -22.92 -37.03 -13.97
N ASN A 989 -22.45 -36.41 -12.88
CA ASN A 989 -21.36 -36.95 -12.07
C ASN A 989 -21.78 -38.24 -11.33
N GLU A 990 -22.99 -38.29 -10.79
CA GLU A 990 -23.58 -39.49 -10.19
C GLU A 990 -23.75 -40.62 -11.22
N GLU A 991 -24.16 -40.29 -12.45
CA GLU A 991 -24.24 -41.23 -13.57
C GLU A 991 -22.86 -41.80 -13.93
N LEU A 992 -21.84 -40.94 -14.04
CA LEU A 992 -20.45 -41.35 -14.28
C LEU A 992 -19.89 -42.18 -13.12
N ARG A 993 -20.22 -41.84 -11.88
CA ARG A 993 -19.84 -42.62 -10.69
C ARG A 993 -20.52 -43.99 -10.71
N GLY A 994 -21.77 -44.07 -11.15
CA GLY A 994 -22.49 -45.32 -11.39
C GLY A 994 -21.91 -46.14 -12.55
N ASP A 995 -21.46 -45.50 -13.63
CA ASP A 995 -20.72 -46.15 -14.73
C ASP A 995 -19.40 -46.73 -14.22
N LEU A 996 -18.66 -45.98 -13.41
CA LEU A 996 -17.40 -46.41 -12.80
C LEU A 996 -17.61 -47.56 -11.82
N GLU A 997 -18.63 -47.51 -10.97
CA GLU A 997 -18.99 -48.62 -10.09
C GLU A 997 -19.39 -49.87 -10.89
N ARG A 998 -20.12 -49.71 -12.00
CA ARG A 998 -20.43 -50.81 -12.93
C ARG A 998 -19.19 -51.35 -13.64
N GLU A 999 -18.22 -50.50 -13.97
CA GLU A 999 -16.96 -50.90 -14.59
C GLU A 999 -16.05 -51.61 -13.58
N ILE A 1000 -15.99 -51.14 -12.34
CA ILE A 1000 -15.29 -51.80 -11.24
C ILE A 1000 -15.93 -53.15 -10.93
N GLN A 1001 -17.27 -53.26 -10.94
CA GLN A 1001 -17.93 -54.55 -10.78
C GLN A 1001 -17.65 -55.49 -11.96
N ARG A 1002 -17.58 -54.98 -13.20
CA ARG A 1002 -17.17 -55.75 -14.39
C ARG A 1002 -15.69 -56.16 -14.34
N ALA A 1003 -14.81 -55.31 -13.82
CA ALA A 1003 -13.39 -55.59 -13.62
C ALA A 1003 -13.19 -56.66 -12.53
N LYS A 1004 -13.95 -56.60 -11.43
CA LYS A 1004 -13.98 -57.65 -10.40
C LYS A 1004 -14.51 -58.99 -10.92
N LEU A 1005 -15.43 -58.98 -11.90
CA LEU A 1005 -15.86 -60.19 -12.62
C LEU A 1005 -14.79 -60.69 -13.61
N ARG A 1006 -13.88 -59.83 -14.09
CA ARG A 1006 -12.73 -60.17 -14.96
C ARG A 1006 -11.49 -60.68 -14.19
N GLU A 1007 -11.37 -60.43 -12.88
CA GLU A 1007 -10.27 -60.97 -12.03
C GLU A 1007 -10.27 -62.51 -11.91
N GLY A 1008 -11.24 -63.21 -12.51
CA GLY A 1008 -11.29 -64.67 -12.56
C GLY A 1008 -10.66 -65.34 -13.79
N MET A 1009 -10.06 -64.61 -14.75
CA MET A 1009 -9.45 -65.24 -15.92
C MET A 1009 -8.19 -64.49 -16.38
N ASP A 1010 -7.04 -65.14 -16.20
CA ASP A 1010 -5.72 -64.68 -16.61
C ASP A 1010 -5.67 -64.29 -18.09
N LEU A 1011 -5.29 -63.02 -18.34
CA LEU A 1011 -4.64 -62.42 -19.52
C LEU A 1011 -5.12 -60.96 -19.64
N ILE A 1012 -4.53 -60.06 -18.86
CA ILE A 1012 -4.71 -58.62 -19.06
C ILE A 1012 -3.48 -58.11 -19.83
N ASP A 1013 -3.73 -57.66 -21.06
CA ASP A 1013 -2.76 -57.11 -22.01
C ASP A 1013 -2.04 -55.91 -21.38
N PRO A 1014 -0.69 -55.83 -21.43
CA PRO A 1014 0.09 -54.71 -20.89
C PRO A 1014 -0.45 -53.33 -21.26
N LYS A 1015 -1.08 -53.21 -22.44
CA LYS A 1015 -1.72 -51.98 -22.91
C LYS A 1015 -2.96 -51.57 -22.13
N GLU A 1016 -3.77 -52.50 -21.62
CA GLU A 1016 -4.90 -52.17 -20.75
C GLU A 1016 -4.40 -51.70 -19.37
N LEU A 1017 -3.31 -52.29 -18.87
CA LEU A 1017 -2.68 -51.85 -17.61
C LEU A 1017 -2.03 -50.46 -17.75
N GLU A 1018 -1.38 -50.20 -18.88
CA GLU A 1018 -0.86 -48.86 -19.22
C GLU A 1018 -1.98 -47.85 -19.48
N SER A 1019 -3.09 -48.26 -20.12
CA SER A 1019 -4.25 -47.40 -20.29
C SER A 1019 -4.92 -47.08 -18.95
N MET A 1020 -5.05 -48.04 -18.04
CA MET A 1020 -5.56 -47.79 -16.69
C MET A 1020 -4.58 -46.92 -15.89
N ARG A 1021 -3.27 -47.09 -16.08
CA ARG A 1021 -2.25 -46.23 -15.45
C ARG A 1021 -2.33 -44.80 -15.98
N HIS A 1022 -2.48 -44.59 -17.29
CA HIS A 1022 -2.69 -43.27 -17.88
C HIS A 1022 -4.02 -42.65 -17.43
N GLN A 1023 -5.11 -43.42 -17.38
CA GLN A 1023 -6.39 -42.93 -16.86
C GLN A 1023 -6.33 -42.60 -15.36
N LEU A 1024 -5.55 -43.34 -14.57
CA LEU A 1024 -5.33 -43.04 -13.16
C LEU A 1024 -4.47 -41.78 -12.99
N GLU A 1025 -3.44 -41.61 -13.83
CA GLU A 1025 -2.61 -40.40 -13.87
C GLU A 1025 -3.41 -39.18 -14.36
N ASP A 1026 -4.30 -39.34 -15.33
CA ASP A 1026 -5.20 -38.28 -15.80
C ASP A 1026 -6.28 -37.96 -14.76
N ALA A 1027 -6.83 -38.97 -14.07
CA ALA A 1027 -7.73 -38.75 -12.95
C ALA A 1027 -7.01 -38.09 -11.76
N GLN A 1028 -5.74 -38.39 -11.53
CA GLN A 1028 -4.89 -37.72 -10.54
C GLN A 1028 -4.57 -36.28 -10.94
N ARG A 1029 -4.30 -36.02 -12.23
CA ARG A 1029 -4.12 -34.66 -12.77
C ARG A 1029 -5.42 -33.87 -12.70
N TRP A 1030 -6.56 -34.49 -12.98
CA TRP A 1030 -7.87 -33.87 -12.86
C TRP A 1030 -8.23 -33.63 -11.41
N ASN A 1031 -7.94 -34.56 -10.49
CA ASN A 1031 -8.09 -34.34 -9.04
C ASN A 1031 -7.16 -33.24 -8.54
N ALA A 1032 -5.91 -33.18 -8.98
CA ALA A 1032 -4.98 -32.12 -8.62
C ALA A 1032 -5.42 -30.76 -9.19
N SER A 1033 -5.98 -30.73 -10.40
CA SER A 1033 -6.58 -29.54 -11.02
C SER A 1033 -7.87 -29.13 -10.32
N LEU A 1034 -8.71 -30.09 -9.91
CA LEU A 1034 -9.92 -29.87 -9.15
C LEU A 1034 -9.61 -29.43 -7.73
N GLN A 1035 -8.54 -29.96 -7.09
CA GLN A 1035 -8.02 -29.50 -5.80
C GLN A 1035 -7.34 -28.14 -5.91
N ALA A 1036 -6.70 -27.83 -7.04
CA ALA A 1036 -6.18 -26.50 -7.32
C ALA A 1036 -7.32 -25.49 -7.59
N ARG A 1037 -8.40 -25.92 -8.26
CA ARG A 1037 -9.62 -25.13 -8.47
C ARG A 1037 -10.46 -25.02 -7.21
N LEU A 1038 -10.60 -26.07 -6.40
CA LEU A 1038 -11.24 -26.05 -5.08
C LEU A 1038 -10.39 -25.27 -4.10
N GLY A 1039 -9.06 -25.32 -4.20
CA GLY A 1039 -8.15 -24.45 -3.48
C GLY A 1039 -8.29 -22.99 -3.93
N ALA A 1040 -8.49 -22.74 -5.23
CA ALA A 1040 -8.78 -21.40 -5.75
C ALA A 1040 -10.20 -20.92 -5.39
N ILE A 1041 -11.18 -21.82 -5.27
CA ILE A 1041 -12.55 -21.54 -4.83
C ILE A 1041 -12.59 -21.40 -3.30
N GLN A 1042 -11.81 -22.15 -2.53
CA GLN A 1042 -11.58 -21.93 -1.10
C GLN A 1042 -10.87 -20.59 -0.87
N ASN A 1043 -9.96 -20.20 -1.77
CA ASN A 1043 -9.35 -18.86 -1.80
C ASN A 1043 -10.31 -17.76 -2.31
N ARG A 1044 -11.51 -18.10 -2.83
CA ARG A 1044 -12.57 -17.14 -3.21
C ARG A 1044 -13.83 -17.23 -2.34
N GLY A 1045 -13.99 -18.26 -1.52
CA GLY A 1045 -15.15 -18.51 -0.64
C GLY A 1045 -14.82 -18.58 0.86
N GLY A 1046 -13.54 -18.39 1.22
CA GLY A 1046 -13.08 -18.32 2.60
C GLY A 1046 -12.58 -16.93 2.96
N GLY A 1047 -13.49 -15.97 3.13
CA GLY A 1047 -13.17 -14.80 3.93
C GLY A 1047 -13.18 -15.20 5.40
N VAL A 1048 -11.99 -15.35 5.99
CA VAL A 1048 -11.60 -15.00 7.38
C VAL A 1048 -10.45 -15.92 7.85
N GLY A 1049 -9.27 -15.33 8.02
CA GLY A 1049 -8.28 -15.72 9.03
C GLY A 1049 -7.19 -16.71 8.60
N GLY A 1050 -5.94 -16.22 8.46
CA GLY A 1050 -4.74 -17.07 8.52
C GLY A 1050 -3.59 -16.62 7.62
N ALA A 1051 -2.85 -15.61 8.06
CA ALA A 1051 -1.48 -15.36 7.61
C ALA A 1051 -0.47 -16.13 8.48
N ASN A 1052 0.72 -16.36 7.90
CA ASN A 1052 2.02 -16.80 8.45
C ASN A 1052 2.33 -18.32 8.39
N ASP A 1053 3.50 -18.77 7.89
CA ASP A 1053 4.68 -18.09 7.35
C ASP A 1053 5.59 -19.11 6.62
N GLY A 1054 6.48 -18.65 5.74
CA GLY A 1054 7.59 -19.45 5.22
C GLY A 1054 8.10 -19.00 3.85
N GLY A 1055 8.81 -17.86 3.80
CA GLY A 1055 9.54 -17.41 2.61
C GLY A 1055 10.74 -18.31 2.27
N ASP A 1056 11.04 -18.45 0.97
CA ASP A 1056 12.16 -17.71 0.38
C ASP A 1056 12.29 -17.94 -1.13
N SER A 1057 12.90 -16.93 -1.76
CA SER A 1057 13.52 -16.92 -3.10
C SER A 1057 12.64 -16.64 -4.33
N LEU A 1058 12.56 -15.35 -4.65
CA LEU A 1058 12.47 -14.84 -6.02
C LEU A 1058 13.69 -15.33 -6.84
N SER A 1059 13.47 -16.04 -7.94
CA SER A 1059 13.93 -15.60 -9.27
C SER A 1059 13.66 -16.63 -10.38
N PHE A 1060 13.36 -16.07 -11.56
CA PHE A 1060 13.62 -16.61 -12.89
C PHE A 1060 12.58 -17.55 -13.55
N ILE A 1061 11.68 -16.89 -14.29
CA ILE A 1061 11.43 -17.02 -15.75
C ILE A 1061 11.20 -18.43 -16.33
N GLY A 1062 10.05 -18.54 -17.00
CA GLY A 1062 10.00 -19.00 -18.39
C GLY A 1062 9.74 -20.48 -18.59
N ASP A 1063 8.79 -20.72 -19.51
CA ASP A 1063 8.64 -21.94 -20.31
C ASP A 1063 8.06 -23.18 -19.61
N GLN A 1064 6.73 -23.34 -19.73
CA GLN A 1064 6.11 -24.20 -20.74
C GLN A 1064 4.68 -24.56 -20.34
N THR A 1065 3.71 -24.25 -21.21
CA THR A 1065 2.85 -25.33 -21.74
C THR A 1065 2.25 -24.93 -23.08
N SER A 1066 3.00 -25.21 -24.14
CA SER A 1066 2.39 -25.76 -25.35
C SER A 1066 1.88 -27.15 -24.99
N TYR A 1067 0.56 -27.36 -25.09
CA TYR A 1067 0.00 -28.67 -25.39
C TYR A 1067 -0.64 -28.57 -26.77
N MET A 1068 0.12 -28.91 -27.81
CA MET A 1068 -0.38 -29.67 -28.95
C MET A 1068 0.80 -30.29 -29.72
N SER A 1069 1.03 -31.57 -29.47
CA SER A 1069 1.49 -32.48 -30.52
C SER A 1069 0.76 -33.80 -30.35
N ILE A 1070 -0.26 -33.98 -31.19
CA ILE A 1070 -0.70 -35.30 -31.63
C ILE A 1070 -0.67 -35.26 -33.17
N CYS A 1071 0.01 -36.26 -33.72
CA CYS A 1071 0.06 -36.71 -35.12
C CYS A 1071 1.11 -36.10 -36.08
N VAL A 1072 2.35 -36.58 -35.98
CA VAL A 1072 3.16 -37.06 -37.13
C VAL A 1072 3.74 -38.40 -36.64
N GLY A 1073 3.33 -39.56 -37.14
CA GLY A 1073 3.65 -40.03 -38.49
C GLY A 1073 4.93 -40.86 -38.39
N GLU A 1074 4.80 -42.18 -38.49
CA GLU A 1074 5.83 -43.21 -38.36
C GLU A 1074 7.13 -42.91 -39.13
N GLY A 1075 8.27 -43.19 -38.49
CA GLY A 1075 9.59 -43.17 -39.11
C GLY A 1075 10.64 -43.68 -38.12
N LEU A 1076 10.74 -45.01 -37.99
CA LEU A 1076 11.83 -45.71 -37.32
C LEU A 1076 13.19 -45.26 -37.88
N ASP A 1077 14.13 -44.88 -37.01
CA ASP A 1077 15.53 -44.72 -37.40
C ASP A 1077 16.45 -45.49 -36.41
N ASP A 1078 16.65 -46.77 -36.75
CA ASP A 1078 17.66 -47.68 -36.19
C ASP A 1078 19.07 -47.24 -36.62
N SER A 1079 19.59 -46.13 -36.10
CA SER A 1079 20.92 -45.60 -36.49
C SER A 1079 21.92 -45.41 -35.33
N LEU A 1080 21.65 -45.98 -34.15
CA LEU A 1080 22.55 -45.93 -32.99
C LEU A 1080 23.53 -47.12 -32.88
N SER A 1081 23.41 -48.14 -33.74
CA SER A 1081 24.22 -49.36 -33.68
C SER A 1081 25.44 -49.40 -34.63
N HIS A 1082 25.68 -48.34 -35.43
CA HIS A 1082 26.74 -48.33 -36.45
C HIS A 1082 27.58 -47.04 -36.52
N LEU A 1083 28.05 -46.51 -35.38
CA LEU A 1083 29.01 -45.41 -35.36
C LEU A 1083 30.43 -45.91 -35.02
N SER A 1084 31.42 -45.51 -35.83
CA SER A 1084 32.81 -45.90 -35.63
C SER A 1084 33.42 -45.20 -34.42
N ALA A 1085 34.38 -45.85 -33.74
CA ALA A 1085 35.03 -45.31 -32.54
C ALA A 1085 35.70 -43.93 -32.74
N HIS A 1086 35.98 -43.56 -34.00
CA HIS A 1086 36.54 -42.26 -34.35
C HIS A 1086 35.49 -41.14 -34.33
N GLU A 1087 34.27 -41.40 -34.76
CA GLU A 1087 33.17 -40.41 -34.76
C GLU A 1087 32.64 -40.17 -33.35
N LEU A 1088 32.64 -41.22 -32.51
CA LEU A 1088 32.31 -41.09 -31.10
C LEU A 1088 33.32 -40.21 -30.35
N LYS A 1089 34.63 -40.35 -30.65
CA LYS A 1089 35.68 -39.49 -30.09
C LYS A 1089 35.55 -38.04 -30.53
N GLN A 1090 35.17 -37.76 -31.78
CA GLN A 1090 34.95 -36.39 -32.23
C GLN A 1090 33.74 -35.73 -31.57
N LYS A 1091 32.64 -36.46 -31.38
CA LYS A 1091 31.48 -35.93 -30.64
C LYS A 1091 31.78 -35.72 -29.16
N VAL A 1092 32.52 -36.62 -28.52
CA VAL A 1092 32.96 -36.44 -27.12
C VAL A 1092 33.90 -35.24 -26.99
N PHE A 1093 34.80 -35.03 -27.95
CA PHE A 1093 35.67 -33.85 -27.97
C PHE A 1093 34.89 -32.55 -28.16
N TYR A 1094 33.86 -32.56 -29.00
CA TYR A 1094 32.97 -31.41 -29.21
C TYR A 1094 32.16 -31.08 -27.95
N ILE A 1095 31.68 -32.10 -27.24
CA ILE A 1095 30.97 -31.95 -25.97
C ILE A 1095 31.91 -31.44 -24.86
N LEU A 1096 33.16 -31.93 -24.80
CA LEU A 1096 34.18 -31.41 -23.89
C LEU A 1096 34.53 -29.94 -24.19
N LEU A 1097 34.61 -29.55 -25.46
CA LEU A 1097 34.86 -28.17 -25.84
C LEU A 1097 33.71 -27.24 -25.43
N LEU A 1098 32.47 -27.70 -25.60
CA LEU A 1098 31.26 -26.99 -25.14
C LEU A 1098 31.23 -26.87 -23.61
N PHE A 1099 31.62 -27.91 -22.89
CA PHE A 1099 31.65 -27.89 -21.43
C PHE A 1099 32.74 -26.95 -20.88
N VAL A 1100 33.92 -26.91 -21.51
CA VAL A 1100 34.98 -25.96 -21.16
C VAL A 1100 34.55 -24.53 -21.48
N SER A 1101 33.90 -24.28 -22.61
CA SER A 1101 33.37 -22.96 -22.95
C SER A 1101 32.26 -22.51 -21.99
N PHE A 1102 31.43 -23.44 -21.51
CA PHE A 1102 30.40 -23.18 -20.52
C PHE A 1102 31.02 -22.83 -19.14
N LEU A 1103 32.01 -23.62 -18.68
CA LEU A 1103 32.74 -23.34 -17.45
C LEU A 1103 33.44 -21.98 -17.48
N TYR A 1104 34.02 -21.61 -18.64
CA TYR A 1104 34.68 -20.31 -18.82
C TYR A 1104 33.67 -19.14 -18.78
N SER A 1105 32.46 -19.34 -19.33
CA SER A 1105 31.38 -18.35 -19.24
C SER A 1105 30.87 -18.17 -17.81
N VAL A 1106 30.76 -19.26 -17.05
CA VAL A 1106 30.33 -19.24 -15.65
C VAL A 1106 31.37 -18.58 -14.76
N THR A 1107 32.68 -18.83 -14.96
CA THR A 1107 33.73 -18.13 -14.21
C THR A 1107 33.79 -16.64 -14.55
N LEU A 1108 33.60 -16.24 -15.81
CA LEU A 1108 33.49 -14.82 -16.18
C LEU A 1108 32.28 -14.14 -15.54
N LYS A 1109 31.13 -14.83 -15.46
CA LYS A 1109 29.95 -14.33 -14.73
C LYS A 1109 30.19 -14.24 -13.24
N LEU A 1110 30.85 -15.24 -12.62
CA LEU A 1110 31.19 -15.17 -11.19
C LEU A 1110 32.18 -14.03 -10.91
N ILE A 1111 33.18 -13.83 -11.77
CA ILE A 1111 34.14 -12.71 -11.64
C ILE A 1111 33.41 -11.37 -11.80
N SER A 1112 32.46 -11.26 -12.72
CA SER A 1112 31.64 -10.05 -12.88
C SER A 1112 30.75 -9.79 -11.67
N VAL A 1113 30.13 -10.83 -11.09
CA VAL A 1113 29.31 -10.71 -9.87
C VAL A 1113 30.17 -10.38 -8.64
N LEU A 1114 31.36 -10.98 -8.52
CA LEU A 1114 32.33 -10.62 -7.48
C LEU A 1114 32.85 -9.19 -7.66
N HIS A 1115 33.05 -8.74 -8.90
CA HIS A 1115 33.49 -7.38 -9.18
C HIS A 1115 32.41 -6.35 -8.84
N VAL A 1116 31.14 -6.64 -9.15
CA VAL A 1116 29.98 -5.81 -8.76
C VAL A 1116 29.78 -5.82 -7.24
N SER A 1117 29.94 -6.98 -6.59
CA SER A 1117 29.81 -7.09 -5.13
C SER A 1117 30.97 -6.43 -4.37
N LEU A 1118 32.16 -6.33 -4.96
CA LEU A 1118 33.30 -5.57 -4.44
C LEU A 1118 33.19 -4.07 -4.71
N TYR A 1119 32.33 -3.65 -5.64
CA TYR A 1119 32.05 -2.23 -5.93
C TYR A 1119 30.88 -1.67 -5.10
N GLN A 1120 30.05 -2.55 -4.54
CA GLN A 1120 28.93 -2.22 -3.63
C GLN A 1120 29.27 -2.32 -2.13
N ARG A 1121 30.52 -2.67 -1.80
CA ARG A 1121 31.12 -2.48 -0.46
C ARG A 1121 32.13 -1.35 -0.53
#